data_AF-A0A7V5RAT5-F1
#
_entry.id   AF-A0A7V5RAT5-F1
#
_cell.length_a   1.000
_cell.length_b   1.000
_cell.length_c   1.000
_cell.angle_alpha   90.00
_cell.angle_beta   90.00
_cell.angle_gamma   90.00
#
_symmetry.space_group_name_H-M   'P 1'
#
loop_
_entity.id
_entity.type
_entity.pdbx_description
1 polymer ?
#
loop_
_entity_poly.entity_id
_entity_poly.type
_entity_poly.pdbx_seq_one_letter_code
_entity_poly.pdbx_strand_id
1 'polypeptide(L)'
;MLQATAVAGALSLLFYIFVTYPVIFHSDSAAYMGLAREQRDSWSLLPALWNYGTGIMLLKPTLLMHLFSPFLGYSIACRGLAVLAFIAALLWTVRAVMGGRTSIGFLVTASLLGTGVSSFFAEYMYGQASYLDGTLVALAAVAVSFSLLNSDLLRESRAAALTALLFFLVFFNALTGLSNLARNILPFVAVLLGAWVMDRRHGERDYRYLVVAGIWVLASLGGIMSYWAFAASKGTAAGAPIRLVPYERIPENARIVLEGLGFLFNGVFTGRAPFYIPFAPLNWLRGAFLAAVVFLVPLWMLVAARGGGDRRLRMMVAYYGLCLTVALLSLLLTTVTIDRFSSRYLVYPLFLSTVVLGMSVDGLRLGEKSAAALTAALLPFCLSSMLLLNAPALLKVRPDGSIELGRQRNHFSDVTAFLEAEGASYGYATFWNAGVITALSDWRVQTNQILINAEGLLEPYYWLSSRRWYAAENHRGPSFIMLSPGEEIDNEILFTRLGRPARELAHGPYRILAFDYNITERLPAWRDYRALTRPLDFRLPESAFRVELRAAVEQVRALPGEIVVVPVEITNRGTHTLCSTRFFPVRVGAQLRDGDGAMIDRDFSRTPLYCVTPGTTSVNGARFIAPRRPGRYTVEIDLVQENVAWFAQKGAKTATLDLYVEEGGGRS
;
A
#
# COMPACT_ATOMS: atom_id res chain seq x y z
N MET A 1 -25.53 29.12 7.72
CA MET A 1 -24.06 29.04 7.87
C MET A 1 -23.51 27.64 7.57
N LEU A 2 -23.95 26.55 8.23
CA LEU A 2 -23.49 25.17 7.91
C LEU A 2 -23.65 24.76 6.45
N GLN A 3 -24.77 25.11 5.82
CA GLN A 3 -24.97 24.87 4.39
C GLN A 3 -23.89 25.58 3.55
N ALA A 4 -23.53 26.82 3.89
CA ALA A 4 -22.47 27.56 3.22
C ALA A 4 -21.10 26.89 3.44
N THR A 5 -20.82 26.39 4.65
CA THR A 5 -19.61 25.61 4.94
C THR A 5 -19.54 24.32 4.11
N ALA A 6 -20.66 23.60 3.99
CA ALA A 6 -20.74 22.39 3.17
C ALA A 6 -20.52 22.69 1.68
N VAL A 7 -21.10 23.79 1.17
CA VAL A 7 -20.90 24.26 -0.21
C VAL A 7 -19.44 24.67 -0.43
N ALA A 8 -18.84 25.45 0.48
CA ALA A 8 -17.43 25.82 0.40
C ALA A 8 -16.51 24.58 0.42
N GLY A 9 -16.84 23.58 1.23
CA GLY A 9 -16.17 22.28 1.23
C GLY A 9 -16.28 21.58 -0.11
N ALA A 10 -17.49 21.47 -0.67
CA ALA A 10 -17.69 20.86 -1.99
C ALA A 10 -16.89 21.57 -3.09
N LEU A 11 -16.85 22.91 -3.09
CA LEU A 11 -16.05 23.70 -4.03
C LEU A 11 -14.54 23.49 -3.83
N SER A 12 -14.08 23.43 -2.57
CA SER A 12 -12.69 23.09 -2.24
C SER A 12 -12.31 21.70 -2.72
N LEU A 13 -13.20 20.72 -2.61
CA LEU A 13 -12.97 19.36 -3.08
C LEU A 13 -12.95 19.26 -4.61
N LEU A 14 -13.82 20.02 -5.29
CA LEU A 14 -13.79 20.15 -6.75
C LEU A 14 -12.47 20.74 -7.23
N PHE A 15 -11.99 21.81 -6.57
CA PHE A 15 -10.68 22.39 -6.84
C PHE A 15 -9.57 21.37 -6.57
N TYR A 16 -9.66 20.60 -5.48
CA TYR A 16 -8.70 19.55 -5.20
C TYR A 16 -8.66 18.52 -6.33
N ILE A 17 -9.80 17.98 -6.77
CA ILE A 17 -9.85 16.91 -7.78
C ILE A 17 -9.32 17.37 -9.14
N PHE A 18 -9.65 18.58 -9.58
CA PHE A 18 -9.33 19.04 -10.95
C PHE A 18 -8.12 19.96 -11.07
N VAL A 19 -7.67 20.57 -9.97
CA VAL A 19 -6.54 21.52 -9.98
C VAL A 19 -5.40 21.01 -9.13
N THR A 20 -5.66 20.63 -7.88
CA THR A 20 -4.59 20.21 -6.96
C THR A 20 -4.09 18.80 -7.24
N TYR A 21 -4.98 17.85 -7.46
CA TYR A 21 -4.63 16.45 -7.62
C TYR A 21 -3.75 16.19 -8.85
N PRO A 22 -3.98 16.83 -10.01
CA PRO A 22 -3.03 16.74 -11.13
C PRO A 22 -1.58 17.12 -10.78
N VAL A 23 -1.38 18.07 -9.85
CA VAL A 23 -0.03 18.49 -9.41
C VAL A 23 0.68 17.40 -8.63
N ILE A 24 -0.04 16.68 -7.77
CA ILE A 24 0.50 15.59 -6.93
C ILE A 24 0.19 14.19 -7.50
N PHE A 25 -0.27 14.12 -8.74
CA PHE A 25 -0.66 12.87 -9.40
C PHE A 25 0.53 11.92 -9.53
N HIS A 26 0.30 10.64 -9.28
CA HIS A 26 1.36 9.62 -9.25
C HIS A 26 0.87 8.25 -9.76
N SER A 27 1.77 7.28 -9.86
CA SER A 27 1.55 6.03 -10.59
C SER A 27 0.44 5.11 -10.06
N ASP A 28 0.17 5.07 -8.75
CA ASP A 28 -0.97 4.29 -8.24
C ASP A 28 -2.31 4.80 -8.79
N SER A 29 -2.43 6.11 -9.02
CA SER A 29 -3.62 6.72 -9.61
C SER A 29 -3.68 6.52 -11.12
N ALA A 30 -2.52 6.56 -11.78
CA ALA A 30 -2.39 6.25 -13.20
C ALA A 30 -2.80 4.80 -13.52
N ALA A 31 -2.55 3.86 -12.60
CA ALA A 31 -2.93 2.46 -12.77
C ALA A 31 -4.42 2.27 -13.08
N TYR A 32 -5.31 3.06 -12.47
CA TYR A 32 -6.75 3.00 -12.78
C TYR A 32 -7.04 3.45 -14.21
N MET A 33 -6.32 4.44 -14.73
CA MET A 33 -6.44 4.86 -16.12
C MET A 33 -5.93 3.77 -17.06
N GLY A 34 -4.83 3.11 -16.69
CA GLY A 34 -4.30 1.95 -17.39
C GLY A 34 -5.28 0.78 -17.45
N LEU A 35 -5.89 0.44 -16.32
CA LEU A 35 -6.91 -0.61 -16.24
C LEU A 35 -8.12 -0.26 -17.09
N ALA A 36 -8.62 0.97 -17.02
CA ALA A 36 -9.77 1.41 -17.81
C ALA A 36 -9.50 1.33 -19.32
N ARG A 37 -8.26 1.64 -19.76
CA ARG A 37 -7.87 1.45 -21.16
C ARG A 37 -7.78 -0.02 -21.54
N GLU A 38 -7.17 -0.86 -20.70
CA GLU A 38 -7.10 -2.30 -20.94
C GLU A 38 -8.50 -2.95 -20.98
N GLN A 39 -9.44 -2.48 -20.15
CA GLN A 39 -10.84 -2.90 -20.16
C GLN A 39 -11.51 -2.59 -21.50
N ARG A 40 -11.27 -1.40 -22.06
CA ARG A 40 -11.75 -1.03 -23.38
C ARG A 40 -11.12 -1.88 -24.47
N ASP A 41 -9.80 -2.00 -24.47
CA ASP A 41 -9.06 -2.67 -25.54
C ASP A 41 -9.39 -4.17 -25.61
N SER A 42 -9.61 -4.80 -24.45
CA SER A 42 -9.94 -6.23 -24.34
C SER A 42 -11.43 -6.54 -24.32
N TRP A 43 -12.31 -5.52 -24.33
CA TRP A 43 -13.77 -5.66 -24.17
C TRP A 43 -14.16 -6.51 -22.95
N SER A 44 -13.42 -6.36 -21.84
CA SER A 44 -13.62 -7.12 -20.62
C SER A 44 -13.53 -6.22 -19.40
N LEU A 45 -14.49 -6.34 -18.47
CA LEU A 45 -14.42 -5.65 -17.17
C LEU A 45 -13.30 -6.21 -16.28
N LEU A 46 -12.87 -7.44 -16.52
CA LEU A 46 -11.76 -8.08 -15.83
C LEU A 46 -10.76 -8.61 -16.86
N PRO A 47 -9.93 -7.74 -17.48
CA PRO A 47 -8.97 -8.15 -18.48
C PRO A 47 -8.04 -9.25 -17.98
N ALA A 48 -7.84 -10.28 -18.81
CA ALA A 48 -7.04 -11.45 -18.45
C ALA A 48 -5.55 -11.16 -18.34
N LEU A 49 -5.06 -10.14 -19.07
CA LEU A 49 -3.65 -9.76 -19.10
C LEU A 49 -3.31 -8.68 -18.06
N TRP A 50 -4.30 -8.11 -17.37
CA TRP A 50 -4.06 -7.13 -16.31
C TRP A 50 -3.65 -7.81 -15.00
N ASN A 51 -2.62 -7.28 -14.36
CA ASN A 51 -2.22 -7.70 -13.03
C ASN A 51 -2.78 -6.72 -11.99
N TYR A 52 -3.67 -7.20 -11.12
CA TYR A 52 -4.46 -6.36 -10.23
C TYR A 52 -3.74 -5.92 -8.94
N GLY A 53 -2.48 -6.31 -8.75
CA GLY A 53 -1.75 -6.05 -7.50
C GLY A 53 -2.43 -6.74 -6.32
N THR A 54 -3.14 -5.97 -5.50
CA THR A 54 -3.93 -6.44 -4.36
C THR A 54 -5.44 -6.36 -4.62
N GLY A 55 -6.11 -7.51 -4.74
CA GLY A 55 -7.57 -7.56 -4.84
C GLY A 55 -8.10 -7.54 -6.27
N ILE A 56 -9.44 -7.54 -6.40
CA ILE A 56 -10.14 -7.45 -7.69
C ILE A 56 -10.67 -6.04 -7.84
N MET A 57 -10.25 -5.33 -8.90
CA MET A 57 -10.60 -3.93 -9.16
C MET A 57 -11.88 -3.81 -10.00
N LEU A 58 -12.98 -4.44 -9.57
CA LEU A 58 -14.24 -4.44 -10.32
C LEU A 58 -15.06 -3.16 -10.10
N LEU A 59 -15.36 -2.81 -8.85
CA LEU A 59 -16.20 -1.65 -8.50
C LEU A 59 -15.39 -0.36 -8.33
N LYS A 60 -14.38 -0.14 -9.18
CA LYS A 60 -13.52 1.05 -9.13
C LYS A 60 -14.09 2.19 -9.98
N PRO A 61 -13.59 3.43 -9.80
CA PRO A 61 -13.94 4.56 -10.68
C PRO A 61 -13.78 4.27 -12.18
N THR A 62 -12.98 3.27 -12.55
CA THR A 62 -12.80 2.81 -13.93
C THR A 62 -14.12 2.49 -14.65
N LEU A 63 -15.12 1.95 -13.95
CA LEU A 63 -16.45 1.68 -14.52
C LEU A 63 -17.12 2.96 -15.05
N LEU A 64 -17.05 4.05 -14.29
CA LEU A 64 -17.65 5.32 -14.67
C LEU A 64 -16.76 6.10 -15.64
N MET A 65 -15.45 5.82 -15.68
CA MET A 65 -14.58 6.40 -16.71
C MET A 65 -15.04 6.03 -18.11
N HIS A 66 -15.53 4.80 -18.34
CA HIS A 66 -16.05 4.40 -19.64
C HIS A 66 -17.21 5.28 -20.14
N LEU A 67 -18.04 5.82 -19.24
CA LEU A 67 -19.15 6.73 -19.59
C LEU A 67 -18.63 8.09 -20.08
N PHE A 68 -17.54 8.60 -19.52
CA PHE A 68 -16.98 9.92 -19.85
C PHE A 68 -15.90 9.88 -20.92
N SER A 69 -15.26 8.72 -21.11
CA SER A 69 -14.14 8.55 -22.04
C SER A 69 -14.43 8.91 -23.50
N PRO A 70 -15.66 8.80 -24.06
CA PRO A 70 -15.93 9.25 -25.43
C PRO A 70 -15.72 10.76 -25.64
N PHE A 71 -15.82 11.57 -24.57
CA PHE A 71 -15.70 13.02 -24.65
C PHE A 71 -14.33 13.55 -24.20
N LEU A 72 -13.68 12.85 -23.27
CA LEU A 72 -12.48 13.33 -22.58
C LEU A 72 -11.26 12.41 -22.76
N GLY A 73 -11.40 11.30 -23.48
CA GLY A 73 -10.43 10.22 -23.48
C GLY A 73 -10.25 9.61 -22.08
N TYR A 74 -9.27 8.72 -21.92
CA TYR A 74 -8.88 8.23 -20.59
C TYR A 74 -7.89 9.20 -19.94
N SER A 75 -8.29 10.46 -19.78
CA SER A 75 -7.52 11.56 -19.19
C SER A 75 -7.70 11.65 -17.67
N ILE A 76 -6.85 12.45 -17.02
CA ILE A 76 -6.97 12.75 -15.59
C ILE A 76 -8.33 13.42 -15.28
N ALA A 77 -8.84 14.24 -16.19
CA ALA A 77 -10.16 14.87 -16.05
C ALA A 77 -11.31 13.85 -16.11
N CYS A 78 -11.25 12.88 -17.03
CA CYS A 78 -12.21 11.77 -17.09
C CYS A 78 -12.25 10.98 -15.77
N ARG A 79 -11.08 10.71 -15.18
CA ARG A 79 -10.97 10.08 -13.87
C ARG A 79 -11.57 10.95 -12.76
N GLY A 80 -11.33 12.26 -12.78
CA GLY A 80 -11.89 13.20 -11.82
C GLY A 80 -13.43 13.19 -11.79
N LEU A 81 -14.09 13.14 -12.95
CA LEU A 81 -15.56 13.01 -13.04
C LEU A 81 -16.06 11.69 -12.47
N ALA A 82 -15.38 10.58 -12.75
CA ALA A 82 -15.73 9.28 -12.18
C ALA A 82 -15.63 9.29 -10.64
N VAL A 83 -14.56 9.86 -10.09
CA VAL A 83 -14.38 10.02 -8.64
C VAL A 83 -15.51 10.87 -8.04
N LEU A 84 -15.88 11.98 -8.68
CA LEU A 84 -16.98 12.85 -8.21
C LEU A 84 -18.33 12.15 -8.16
N ALA A 85 -18.63 11.32 -9.16
CA ALA A 85 -19.86 10.53 -9.16
C ALA A 85 -19.90 9.53 -7.98
N PHE A 86 -18.77 8.91 -7.65
CA PHE A 86 -18.65 8.06 -6.46
C PHE A 86 -18.81 8.86 -5.16
N ILE A 87 -18.23 10.07 -5.06
CA ILE A 87 -18.39 10.95 -3.90
C ILE A 87 -19.87 11.34 -3.72
N ALA A 88 -20.57 11.68 -4.80
CA ALA A 88 -21.99 12.00 -4.76
C ALA A 88 -22.82 10.79 -4.29
N ALA A 89 -22.54 9.59 -4.81
CA ALA A 89 -23.17 8.36 -4.36
C ALA A 89 -22.86 8.05 -2.88
N LEU A 90 -21.64 8.33 -2.42
CA LEU A 90 -21.24 8.16 -1.03
C LEU A 90 -21.99 9.12 -0.11
N LEU A 91 -22.09 10.40 -0.45
CA LEU A 91 -22.86 11.38 0.33
C LEU A 91 -24.36 11.02 0.37
N TRP A 92 -24.93 10.54 -0.74
CA TRP A 92 -26.30 10.04 -0.77
C TRP A 92 -26.49 8.84 0.17
N THR A 93 -25.52 7.94 0.19
CA THR A 93 -25.51 6.75 1.07
C THR A 93 -25.35 7.14 2.54
N VAL A 94 -24.47 8.09 2.87
CA VAL A 94 -24.33 8.66 4.22
C VAL A 94 -25.67 9.22 4.68
N ARG A 95 -26.35 10.01 3.83
CA ARG A 95 -27.69 10.53 4.14
C ARG A 95 -28.69 9.39 4.40
N ALA A 96 -28.64 8.31 3.64
CA ALA A 96 -29.50 7.14 3.85
C ALA A 96 -29.25 6.46 5.21
N VAL A 97 -27.98 6.26 5.59
CA VAL A 97 -27.58 5.75 6.93
C VAL A 97 -28.15 6.64 8.05
N MET A 98 -28.12 7.96 7.86
CA MET A 98 -28.64 8.97 8.79
C MET A 98 -30.17 9.15 8.75
N GLY A 99 -30.90 8.31 8.01
CA GLY A 99 -32.37 8.35 7.96
C GLY A 99 -32.99 9.21 6.86
N GLY A 100 -32.21 9.58 5.85
CA GLY A 100 -32.69 10.10 4.57
C GLY A 100 -33.00 11.59 4.52
N ARG A 101 -33.00 12.28 5.66
CA ARG A 101 -33.24 13.73 5.75
C ARG A 101 -31.92 14.51 5.79
N THR A 102 -31.93 15.72 5.25
CA THR A 102 -30.80 16.67 5.37
C THR A 102 -30.85 17.32 6.75
N SER A 103 -30.17 16.70 7.72
CA SER A 103 -30.10 17.15 9.11
C SER A 103 -28.88 18.04 9.39
N ILE A 104 -28.80 18.62 10.60
CA ILE A 104 -27.61 19.38 11.04
C ILE A 104 -26.38 18.48 11.06
N GLY A 105 -26.53 17.27 11.59
CA GLY A 105 -25.52 16.23 11.60
C GLY A 105 -25.02 15.88 10.20
N PHE A 106 -25.93 15.72 9.24
CA PHE A 106 -25.55 15.47 7.84
C PHE A 106 -24.72 16.63 7.27
N LEU A 107 -25.12 17.87 7.53
CA LEU A 107 -24.36 19.05 7.08
C LEU A 107 -22.97 19.13 7.74
N VAL A 108 -22.84 18.72 9.01
CA VAL A 108 -21.54 18.60 9.69
C VAL A 108 -20.68 17.55 9.01
N THR A 109 -21.19 16.33 8.79
CA THR A 109 -20.47 15.27 8.09
C THR A 109 -20.07 15.69 6.67
N ALA A 110 -21.01 16.25 5.90
CA ALA A 110 -20.75 16.73 4.54
C ALA A 110 -19.70 17.86 4.51
N SER A 111 -19.71 18.76 5.49
CA SER A 111 -18.69 19.82 5.61
C SER A 111 -17.30 19.24 5.86
N LEU A 112 -17.17 18.30 6.79
CA LEU A 112 -15.89 17.64 7.10
C LEU A 112 -15.36 16.83 5.92
N LEU A 113 -16.22 16.06 5.26
CA LEU A 113 -15.84 15.27 4.08
C LEU A 113 -15.45 16.17 2.90
N GLY A 114 -16.19 17.27 2.68
CA GLY A 114 -15.91 18.25 1.63
C GLY A 114 -14.59 18.99 1.83
N THR A 115 -14.14 19.21 3.07
CA THR A 115 -12.83 19.86 3.32
C THR A 115 -11.65 18.90 3.15
N GLY A 116 -11.90 17.63 2.81
CA GLY A 116 -10.88 16.59 2.74
C GLY A 116 -10.56 15.94 4.07
N VAL A 117 -11.05 16.44 5.21
CA VAL A 117 -10.65 16.05 6.60
C VAL A 117 -9.16 16.34 6.89
N SER A 118 -8.28 15.73 6.11
CA SER A 118 -6.83 15.96 6.04
C SER A 118 -6.34 15.69 4.62
N SER A 119 -5.16 16.18 4.24
CA SER A 119 -4.61 15.90 2.90
C SER A 119 -4.30 14.42 2.73
N PHE A 120 -3.87 13.73 3.80
CA PHE A 120 -3.66 12.29 3.77
C PHE A 120 -4.96 11.51 3.57
N PHE A 121 -6.04 11.87 4.28
CA PHE A 121 -7.36 11.27 4.05
C PHE A 121 -7.85 11.52 2.63
N ALA A 122 -7.76 12.77 2.16
CA ALA A 122 -8.19 13.16 0.83
C ALA A 122 -7.40 12.42 -0.26
N GLU A 123 -6.11 12.17 -0.09
CA GLU A 123 -5.30 11.37 -1.01
C GLU A 123 -5.89 9.98 -1.20
N TYR A 124 -6.16 9.24 -0.12
CA TYR A 124 -6.64 7.86 -0.22
C TYR A 124 -8.14 7.74 -0.57
N MET A 125 -8.95 8.73 -0.20
CA MET A 125 -10.40 8.74 -0.45
C MET A 125 -10.80 9.37 -1.78
N TYR A 126 -10.12 10.43 -2.22
CA TYR A 126 -10.53 11.22 -3.38
C TYR A 126 -9.44 11.31 -4.43
N GLY A 127 -8.19 11.49 -4.01
CA GLY A 127 -7.02 11.54 -4.87
C GLY A 127 -6.83 10.23 -5.62
N GLN A 128 -6.24 9.22 -4.98
CA GLN A 128 -6.13 7.85 -5.48
C GLN A 128 -7.48 7.14 -5.56
N ALA A 129 -8.43 7.53 -4.72
CA ALA A 129 -9.73 6.85 -4.57
C ALA A 129 -9.60 5.35 -4.26
N SER A 130 -8.51 4.96 -3.58
CA SER A 130 -8.21 3.56 -3.21
C SER A 130 -9.19 2.99 -2.19
N TYR A 131 -9.80 3.85 -1.36
CA TYR A 131 -10.77 3.48 -0.32
C TYR A 131 -12.22 3.86 -0.66
N LEU A 132 -12.44 4.64 -1.71
CA LEU A 132 -13.73 5.27 -2.00
C LEU A 132 -14.85 4.26 -2.26
N ASP A 133 -14.60 3.32 -3.16
CA ASP A 133 -15.51 2.27 -3.57
C ASP A 133 -15.82 1.30 -2.42
N GLY A 134 -14.79 0.83 -1.71
CA GLY A 134 -14.97 -0.07 -0.57
C GLY A 134 -15.79 0.59 0.54
N THR A 135 -15.59 1.89 0.75
CA THR A 135 -16.35 2.70 1.71
C THR A 135 -17.80 2.85 1.30
N LEU A 136 -18.05 3.20 0.03
CA LEU A 136 -19.39 3.33 -0.55
C LEU A 136 -20.18 2.03 -0.43
N VAL A 137 -19.61 0.92 -0.89
CA VAL A 137 -20.28 -0.39 -0.88
C VAL A 137 -20.54 -0.86 0.55
N ALA A 138 -19.58 -0.69 1.46
CA ALA A 138 -19.77 -1.06 2.87
C ALA A 138 -20.89 -0.23 3.52
N LEU A 139 -20.91 1.09 3.33
CA LEU A 139 -21.99 1.92 3.87
C LEU A 139 -23.34 1.67 3.20
N ALA A 140 -23.38 1.36 1.92
CA ALA A 140 -24.61 0.98 1.23
C ALA A 140 -25.18 -0.31 1.83
N ALA A 141 -24.33 -1.30 2.10
CA ALA A 141 -24.75 -2.54 2.77
C ALA A 141 -25.29 -2.25 4.19
N VAL A 142 -24.67 -1.34 4.95
CA VAL A 142 -25.18 -0.90 6.26
C VAL A 142 -26.53 -0.19 6.13
N ALA A 143 -26.69 0.73 5.18
CA ALA A 143 -27.94 1.45 4.95
C ALA A 143 -29.10 0.49 4.59
N VAL A 144 -28.84 -0.47 3.68
CA VAL A 144 -29.80 -1.50 3.30
C VAL A 144 -30.13 -2.41 4.48
N SER A 145 -29.14 -2.76 5.29
CA SER A 145 -29.35 -3.52 6.53
C SER A 145 -30.29 -2.79 7.49
N PHE A 146 -30.13 -1.46 7.67
CA PHE A 146 -31.08 -0.68 8.48
C PHE A 146 -32.49 -0.64 7.88
N SER A 147 -32.63 -0.60 6.56
CA SER A 147 -33.94 -0.70 5.91
C SER A 147 -34.61 -2.06 6.17
N LEU A 148 -33.86 -3.16 6.03
CA LEU A 148 -34.36 -4.52 6.31
C LEU A 148 -34.77 -4.72 7.77
N LEU A 149 -33.99 -4.19 8.72
CA LEU A 149 -34.31 -4.24 10.16
C LEU A 149 -35.56 -3.41 10.55
N ASN A 150 -36.11 -2.63 9.63
CA ASN A 150 -37.37 -1.89 9.80
C ASN A 150 -38.52 -2.44 8.93
N SER A 151 -38.25 -3.40 8.03
CA SER A 151 -39.27 -4.03 7.17
C SER A 151 -39.90 -5.26 7.81
N ASP A 152 -41.08 -5.63 7.31
CA ASP A 152 -41.64 -6.97 7.47
C ASP A 152 -41.12 -7.88 6.34
N LEU A 153 -40.16 -8.73 6.68
CA LEU A 153 -39.41 -9.55 5.73
C LEU A 153 -40.28 -10.56 4.97
N LEU A 154 -41.43 -10.95 5.53
CA LEU A 154 -42.27 -12.00 4.95
C LEU A 154 -43.39 -11.43 4.07
N ARG A 155 -43.83 -10.20 4.33
CA ARG A 155 -45.01 -9.61 3.69
C ARG A 155 -44.69 -8.54 2.66
N GLU A 156 -43.55 -7.85 2.79
CA GLU A 156 -43.23 -6.73 1.92
C GLU A 156 -42.40 -7.16 0.71
N SER A 157 -42.92 -6.97 -0.51
CA SER A 157 -42.18 -7.25 -1.76
C SER A 157 -40.86 -6.48 -1.86
N ARG A 158 -40.80 -5.27 -1.29
CA ARG A 158 -39.56 -4.48 -1.20
C ARG A 158 -38.46 -5.17 -0.39
N ALA A 159 -38.81 -6.02 0.60
CA ALA A 159 -37.84 -6.71 1.43
C ALA A 159 -37.03 -7.74 0.61
N ALA A 160 -37.66 -8.43 -0.34
CA ALA A 160 -36.96 -9.34 -1.25
C ALA A 160 -35.92 -8.61 -2.12
N ALA A 161 -36.29 -7.45 -2.68
CA ALA A 161 -35.38 -6.63 -3.46
C ALA A 161 -34.20 -6.09 -2.62
N LEU A 162 -34.48 -5.66 -1.38
CA LEU A 162 -33.44 -5.21 -0.44
C LEU A 162 -32.51 -6.35 0.00
N THR A 163 -33.03 -7.56 0.19
CA THR A 163 -32.21 -8.74 0.49
C THR A 163 -31.28 -9.10 -0.66
N ALA A 164 -31.77 -9.09 -1.90
CA ALA A 164 -30.94 -9.31 -3.08
C ALA A 164 -29.87 -8.22 -3.21
N LEU A 165 -30.25 -6.94 -3.05
CA LEU A 165 -29.32 -5.82 -3.06
C LEU A 165 -28.24 -5.95 -1.98
N LEU A 166 -28.62 -6.32 -0.75
CA LEU A 166 -27.69 -6.54 0.35
C LEU A 166 -26.71 -7.66 0.02
N PHE A 167 -27.21 -8.78 -0.51
CA PHE A 167 -26.38 -9.90 -0.92
C PHE A 167 -25.31 -9.47 -1.92
N PHE A 168 -25.70 -8.76 -2.99
CA PHE A 168 -24.74 -8.29 -4.00
C PHE A 168 -23.74 -7.29 -3.43
N LEU A 169 -24.17 -6.33 -2.61
CA LEU A 169 -23.27 -5.35 -2.00
C LEU A 169 -22.21 -6.04 -1.13
N VAL A 170 -22.61 -6.98 -0.27
CA VAL A 170 -21.66 -7.70 0.59
C VAL A 170 -20.79 -8.66 -0.22
N PHE A 171 -21.36 -9.35 -1.21
CA PHE A 171 -20.64 -10.23 -2.12
C PHE A 171 -19.51 -9.48 -2.84
N PHE A 172 -19.81 -8.32 -3.43
CA PHE A 172 -18.79 -7.53 -4.11
C PHE A 172 -17.78 -6.91 -3.14
N ASN A 173 -18.21 -6.52 -1.94
CA ASN A 173 -17.28 -6.05 -0.91
C ASN A 173 -16.24 -7.14 -0.56
N ALA A 174 -16.70 -8.38 -0.37
CA ALA A 174 -15.84 -9.53 -0.12
C ALA A 174 -14.97 -9.91 -1.34
N LEU A 175 -15.52 -9.82 -2.55
CA LEU A 175 -14.82 -10.13 -3.81
C LEU A 175 -13.58 -9.24 -4.02
N THR A 176 -13.63 -7.98 -3.59
CA THR A 176 -12.51 -7.04 -3.78
C THR A 176 -11.26 -7.40 -2.97
N GLY A 177 -11.37 -8.21 -1.91
CA GLY A 177 -10.22 -8.77 -1.21
C GLY A 177 -10.46 -9.06 0.27
N LEU A 178 -9.65 -9.98 0.81
CA LEU A 178 -9.75 -10.47 2.20
C LEU A 178 -9.58 -9.36 3.27
N SER A 179 -8.91 -8.26 2.95
CA SER A 179 -8.76 -7.14 3.89
C SER A 179 -10.10 -6.46 4.21
N ASN A 180 -11.08 -6.49 3.29
CA ASN A 180 -12.42 -5.97 3.55
C ASN A 180 -13.20 -6.81 4.56
N LEU A 181 -12.93 -8.12 4.63
CA LEU A 181 -13.55 -9.02 5.59
C LEU A 181 -13.24 -8.56 7.01
N ALA A 182 -11.95 -8.40 7.31
CA ALA A 182 -11.48 -7.96 8.62
C ALA A 182 -11.88 -6.50 8.91
N ARG A 183 -11.74 -5.61 7.92
CA ARG A 183 -11.93 -4.17 8.11
C ARG A 183 -13.39 -3.75 8.29
N ASN A 184 -14.33 -4.40 7.59
CA ASN A 184 -15.72 -3.92 7.46
C ASN A 184 -16.77 -5.00 7.76
N ILE A 185 -16.62 -6.20 7.17
CA ILE A 185 -17.68 -7.21 7.21
C ILE A 185 -17.82 -7.83 8.60
N LEU A 186 -16.72 -8.37 9.16
CA LEU A 186 -16.74 -9.00 10.48
C LEU A 186 -17.16 -8.03 11.59
N PRO A 187 -16.66 -6.76 11.63
CA PRO A 187 -17.16 -5.78 12.58
C PRO A 187 -18.69 -5.57 12.50
N PHE A 188 -19.28 -5.44 11.31
CA PHE A 188 -20.72 -5.20 11.22
C PHE A 188 -21.56 -6.44 11.55
N VAL A 189 -21.10 -7.64 11.17
CA VAL A 189 -21.73 -8.90 11.61
C VAL A 189 -21.70 -9.00 13.15
N ALA A 190 -20.58 -8.68 13.79
CA ALA A 190 -20.48 -8.64 15.24
C ALA A 190 -21.45 -7.63 15.88
N VAL A 191 -21.67 -6.46 15.25
CA VAL A 191 -22.68 -5.49 15.69
C VAL A 191 -24.09 -6.06 15.58
N LEU A 192 -24.44 -6.75 14.49
CA LEU A 192 -25.76 -7.36 14.32
C LEU A 192 -26.03 -8.44 15.38
N LEU A 193 -25.04 -9.30 15.64
CA LEU A 193 -25.14 -10.34 16.66
C LEU A 193 -25.21 -9.75 18.08
N GLY A 194 -24.39 -8.73 18.38
CA GLY A 194 -24.46 -7.99 19.63
C GLY A 194 -25.81 -7.31 19.84
N ALA A 195 -26.36 -6.70 18.78
CA ALA A 195 -27.69 -6.10 18.81
C ALA A 195 -28.79 -7.14 19.05
N TRP A 196 -28.70 -8.34 18.45
CA TRP A 196 -29.64 -9.44 18.72
C TRP A 196 -29.66 -9.90 20.18
N VAL A 197 -28.49 -9.91 20.85
CA VAL A 197 -28.39 -10.27 22.26
C VAL A 197 -29.01 -9.19 23.16
N MET A 198 -28.80 -7.91 22.81
CA MET A 198 -29.13 -6.76 23.65
C MET A 198 -30.53 -6.17 23.41
N ASP A 199 -31.04 -6.22 22.18
CA ASP A 199 -32.30 -5.59 21.79
C ASP A 199 -33.47 -6.57 21.95
N ARG A 200 -34.32 -6.32 22.95
CA ARG A 200 -35.55 -7.08 23.20
C ARG A 200 -36.76 -6.25 22.77
N ARG A 201 -37.53 -6.76 21.82
CA ARG A 201 -38.77 -6.14 21.34
C ARG A 201 -39.97 -6.92 21.90
N HIS A 202 -40.81 -6.27 22.71
CA HIS A 202 -41.92 -6.92 23.44
C HIS A 202 -41.50 -8.15 24.28
N GLY A 203 -40.26 -8.16 24.80
CA GLY A 203 -39.72 -9.29 25.56
C GLY A 203 -39.04 -10.38 24.71
N GLU A 204 -39.22 -10.36 23.38
CA GLU A 204 -38.63 -11.33 22.45
C GLU A 204 -37.42 -10.75 21.70
N ARG A 205 -36.54 -11.63 21.22
CA ARG A 205 -35.40 -11.24 20.39
C ARG A 205 -35.84 -11.02 18.94
N ASP A 206 -35.46 -9.89 18.36
CA ASP A 206 -35.79 -9.58 16.96
C ASP A 206 -34.97 -10.46 16.00
N TYR A 207 -35.60 -11.50 15.44
CA TYR A 207 -34.95 -12.49 14.56
C TYR A 207 -34.33 -11.86 13.30
N ARG A 208 -34.77 -10.65 12.89
CA ARG A 208 -34.27 -9.95 11.71
C ARG A 208 -32.77 -9.68 11.78
N TYR A 209 -32.22 -9.48 12.97
CA TYR A 209 -30.76 -9.35 13.14
C TYR A 209 -30.01 -10.60 12.68
N LEU A 210 -30.52 -11.79 12.99
CA LEU A 210 -29.92 -13.06 12.56
C LEU A 210 -30.07 -13.26 11.05
N VAL A 211 -31.22 -12.91 10.48
CA VAL A 211 -31.43 -13.02 9.03
C VAL A 211 -30.46 -12.11 8.28
N VAL A 212 -30.36 -10.83 8.68
CA VAL A 212 -29.44 -9.88 8.06
C VAL A 212 -27.99 -10.34 8.25
N ALA A 213 -27.59 -10.78 9.45
CA ALA A 213 -26.25 -11.32 9.69
C ALA A 213 -25.96 -12.56 8.82
N GLY A 214 -26.95 -13.45 8.66
CA GLY A 214 -26.86 -14.62 7.78
C GLY A 214 -26.62 -14.24 6.32
N ILE A 215 -27.31 -13.21 5.82
CA ILE A 215 -27.08 -12.68 4.46
C ILE A 215 -25.64 -12.17 4.32
N TRP A 216 -25.15 -11.39 5.31
CA TRP A 216 -23.77 -10.90 5.29
C TRP A 216 -22.76 -12.06 5.25
N VAL A 217 -22.94 -13.09 6.07
CA VAL A 217 -22.05 -14.26 6.11
C VAL A 217 -22.09 -15.03 4.79
N LEU A 218 -23.27 -15.39 4.28
CA LEU A 218 -23.44 -16.16 3.05
C LEU A 218 -22.89 -15.43 1.83
N ALA A 219 -23.21 -14.13 1.69
CA ALA A 219 -22.68 -13.30 0.61
C ALA A 219 -21.15 -13.19 0.69
N SER A 220 -20.59 -13.06 1.90
CA SER A 220 -19.14 -13.00 2.11
C SER A 220 -18.45 -14.29 1.72
N LEU A 221 -19.01 -15.45 2.08
CA LEU A 221 -18.48 -16.75 1.68
C LEU A 221 -18.44 -16.87 0.15
N GLY A 222 -19.53 -16.52 -0.53
CA GLY A 222 -19.59 -16.52 -2.00
C GLY A 222 -18.56 -15.57 -2.63
N GLY A 223 -18.43 -14.35 -2.10
CA GLY A 223 -17.47 -13.36 -2.59
C GLY A 223 -16.02 -13.79 -2.38
N ILE A 224 -15.72 -14.37 -1.21
CA ILE A 224 -14.38 -14.92 -0.89
C ILE A 224 -14.06 -16.09 -1.81
N MET A 225 -14.95 -17.08 -1.94
CA MET A 225 -14.73 -18.22 -2.83
C MET A 225 -14.46 -17.76 -4.27
N SER A 226 -15.20 -16.76 -4.74
CA SER A 226 -15.00 -16.15 -6.05
C SER A 226 -13.65 -15.42 -6.16
N TYR A 227 -13.24 -14.71 -5.09
CA TYR A 227 -11.92 -14.09 -5.01
C TYR A 227 -10.79 -15.12 -5.11
N TRP A 228 -10.87 -16.23 -4.36
CA TRP A 228 -9.86 -17.28 -4.42
C TRP A 228 -9.79 -17.96 -5.78
N ALA A 229 -10.95 -18.26 -6.39
CA ALA A 229 -11.03 -18.81 -7.73
C ALA A 229 -10.39 -17.87 -8.76
N PHE A 230 -10.69 -16.57 -8.66
CA PHE A 230 -10.09 -15.56 -9.54
C PHE A 230 -8.57 -15.45 -9.31
N ALA A 231 -8.13 -15.35 -8.06
CA ALA A 231 -6.72 -15.20 -7.71
C ALA A 231 -5.88 -16.38 -8.22
N ALA A 232 -6.39 -17.61 -8.07
CA ALA A 232 -5.77 -18.82 -8.61
C ALA A 232 -5.68 -18.79 -10.15
N SER A 233 -6.69 -18.24 -10.84
CA SER A 233 -6.75 -18.23 -12.30
C SER A 233 -5.88 -17.16 -12.97
N LYS A 234 -5.54 -16.06 -12.28
CA LYS A 234 -4.86 -14.90 -12.87
C LYS A 234 -3.43 -14.67 -12.39
N GLY A 235 -2.90 -15.48 -11.47
CA GLY A 235 -1.54 -15.30 -10.95
C GLY A 235 -1.36 -13.94 -10.26
N THR A 236 -2.45 -13.36 -9.75
CA THR A 236 -2.34 -12.22 -8.84
C THR A 236 -1.49 -12.69 -7.67
N ALA A 237 -0.39 -11.98 -7.39
CA ALA A 237 0.39 -12.24 -6.19
C ALA A 237 -0.59 -12.23 -5.02
N ALA A 238 -0.75 -13.37 -4.34
CA ALA A 238 -1.32 -13.37 -3.02
C ALA A 238 -0.45 -12.35 -2.25
N GLY A 239 -1.05 -11.22 -1.85
CA GLY A 239 -0.30 -10.17 -1.15
C GLY A 239 0.53 -10.78 -0.03
N ALA A 240 1.67 -10.16 0.31
CA ALA A 240 2.58 -10.71 1.31
C ALA A 240 1.79 -11.19 2.54
N PRO A 241 2.02 -12.43 3.01
CA PRO A 241 1.21 -13.01 4.08
C PRO A 241 1.29 -12.11 5.30
N ILE A 242 0.12 -11.68 5.80
CA ILE A 242 0.02 -10.93 7.05
C ILE A 242 0.36 -11.91 8.17
N ARG A 243 1.41 -11.62 8.92
CA ARG A 243 1.88 -12.44 10.05
C ARG A 243 1.86 -11.61 11.31
N LEU A 244 1.68 -12.28 12.45
CA LEU A 244 1.92 -11.65 13.74
C LEU A 244 3.41 -11.29 13.86
N VAL A 245 3.70 -10.14 14.46
CA VAL A 245 5.09 -9.74 14.76
C VAL A 245 5.53 -10.30 16.10
N PRO A 246 6.84 -10.57 16.28
CA PRO A 246 7.42 -10.83 17.60
C PRO A 246 7.15 -9.68 18.57
N TYR A 247 7.10 -9.99 19.88
CA TYR A 247 6.79 -9.02 20.94
C TYR A 247 7.72 -7.79 20.89
N GLU A 248 8.98 -8.00 20.55
CA GLU A 248 10.04 -6.99 20.48
C GLU A 248 9.77 -5.92 19.41
N ARG A 249 8.98 -6.24 18.38
CA ARG A 249 8.64 -5.31 17.29
C ARG A 249 7.41 -4.46 17.60
N ILE A 250 6.60 -4.82 18.61
CA ILE A 250 5.37 -4.07 18.95
C ILE A 250 5.66 -2.61 19.32
N PRO A 251 6.70 -2.27 20.13
CA PRO A 251 7.04 -0.86 20.42
C PRO A 251 7.42 -0.06 19.17
N GLU A 252 8.13 -0.67 18.23
CA GLU A 252 8.49 -0.02 16.95
C GLU A 252 7.23 0.24 16.11
N ASN A 253 6.35 -0.75 15.99
CA ASN A 253 5.06 -0.58 15.31
C ASN A 253 4.23 0.52 15.97
N ALA A 254 4.20 0.59 17.31
CA ALA A 254 3.49 1.65 18.03
C ALA A 254 4.05 3.05 17.72
N ARG A 255 5.38 3.21 17.65
CA ARG A 255 6.02 4.45 17.22
C ARG A 255 5.62 4.84 15.80
N ILE A 256 5.67 3.89 14.86
CA ILE A 256 5.27 4.11 13.45
C ILE A 256 3.79 4.52 13.36
N VAL A 257 2.92 3.91 14.16
CA VAL A 257 1.50 4.26 14.22
C VAL A 257 1.31 5.68 14.75
N LEU A 258 2.03 6.09 15.81
CA LEU A 258 1.97 7.46 16.34
C LEU A 258 2.46 8.49 15.31
N GLU A 259 3.56 8.21 14.62
CA GLU A 259 4.04 9.05 13.50
C GLU A 259 3.00 9.11 12.37
N GLY A 260 2.41 7.96 12.03
CA GLY A 260 1.37 7.83 11.03
C GLY A 260 0.07 8.56 11.36
N LEU A 261 -0.31 8.66 12.65
CA LEU A 261 -1.42 9.48 13.13
C LEU A 261 -1.13 10.97 12.93
N GLY A 262 0.12 11.40 13.13
CA GLY A 262 0.55 12.74 12.76
C GLY A 262 0.28 13.05 11.29
N PHE A 263 0.70 12.16 10.37
CA PHE A 263 0.38 12.30 8.95
C PHE A 263 -1.13 12.27 8.66
N LEU A 264 -1.86 11.33 9.27
CA LEU A 264 -3.30 11.18 9.06
C LEU A 264 -4.08 12.45 9.45
N PHE A 265 -3.62 13.18 10.46
CA PHE A 265 -4.28 14.39 10.95
C PHE A 265 -3.64 15.69 10.46
N ASN A 266 -2.67 15.63 9.54
CA ASN A 266 -1.84 16.77 9.13
C ASN A 266 -1.12 17.47 10.32
N GLY A 267 -0.79 16.70 11.36
CA GLY A 267 -0.07 17.15 12.56
C GLY A 267 1.44 16.90 12.51
N VAL A 268 2.19 17.58 13.39
CA VAL A 268 3.67 17.71 13.37
C VAL A 268 4.41 16.64 14.20
N PHE A 269 3.75 15.56 14.62
CA PHE A 269 4.30 14.56 15.57
C PHE A 269 5.56 13.78 15.08
N THR A 270 6.11 14.12 13.92
CA THR A 270 7.09 13.32 13.19
C THR A 270 8.54 13.81 13.34
N GLY A 271 8.80 14.82 14.19
CA GLY A 271 10.15 15.33 14.49
C GLY A 271 10.90 15.99 13.31
N ARG A 272 10.42 15.86 12.08
CA ARG A 272 10.86 16.65 10.92
C ARG A 272 10.13 17.99 10.90
N ALA A 273 10.86 19.02 10.46
CA ALA A 273 10.32 20.36 10.32
C ALA A 273 8.94 20.29 9.64
N PRO A 274 7.90 20.91 10.24
CA PRO A 274 6.57 20.91 9.65
C PRO A 274 6.67 21.40 8.22
N PHE A 275 5.76 20.94 7.37
CA PHE A 275 5.24 21.81 6.33
C PHE A 275 4.78 23.11 7.03
N TYR A 276 5.68 24.10 7.02
CA TYR A 276 5.50 25.52 7.34
C TYR A 276 5.24 25.88 8.81
N ILE A 277 6.26 26.50 9.43
CA ILE A 277 6.25 27.15 10.75
C ILE A 277 5.06 28.11 10.99
N PRO A 278 4.56 28.91 10.03
CA PRO A 278 3.44 29.83 10.32
C PRO A 278 2.08 29.14 10.57
N PHE A 279 1.91 27.87 10.17
CA PHE A 279 0.66 27.12 10.39
C PHE A 279 0.74 26.10 11.52
N ALA A 280 1.88 25.99 12.21
CA ALA A 280 2.08 24.96 13.22
C ALA A 280 0.98 24.96 14.31
N PRO A 281 0.64 26.08 14.98
CA PRO A 281 -0.40 26.10 16.02
C PRO A 281 -1.78 25.67 15.49
N LEU A 282 -2.11 26.07 14.26
CA LEU A 282 -3.35 25.69 13.59
C LEU A 282 -3.38 24.18 13.30
N ASN A 283 -2.25 23.60 12.87
CA ASN A 283 -2.12 22.16 12.65
C ASN A 283 -2.24 21.37 13.95
N TRP A 284 -1.70 21.88 15.07
CA TRP A 284 -1.87 21.26 16.40
C TRP A 284 -3.33 21.25 16.85
N LEU A 285 -4.03 22.39 16.73
CA LEU A 285 -5.45 22.48 17.09
C LEU A 285 -6.32 21.56 16.23
N ARG A 286 -6.03 21.47 14.93
CA ARG A 286 -6.71 20.52 14.03
C ARG A 286 -6.41 19.08 14.36
N GLY A 287 -5.15 18.75 14.62
CA GLY A 287 -4.74 17.42 15.02
C GLY A 287 -5.44 16.98 16.31
N ALA A 288 -5.51 17.87 17.30
CA ALA A 288 -6.26 17.64 18.54
C ALA A 288 -7.76 17.48 18.27
N PHE A 289 -8.35 18.30 17.40
CA PHE A 289 -9.75 18.17 17.00
C PHE A 289 -10.02 16.80 16.34
N LEU A 290 -9.19 16.37 15.38
CA LEU A 290 -9.35 15.07 14.71
C LEU A 290 -9.13 13.91 15.67
N ALA A 291 -8.14 14.00 16.56
CA ALA A 291 -7.93 13.02 17.62
C ALA A 291 -9.16 12.94 18.55
N ALA A 292 -9.79 14.07 18.88
CA ALA A 292 -11.02 14.09 19.66
C ALA A 292 -12.20 13.43 18.91
N VAL A 293 -12.36 13.73 17.61
CA VAL A 293 -13.41 13.12 16.77
C VAL A 293 -13.24 11.62 16.63
N VAL A 294 -12.01 11.13 16.50
CA VAL A 294 -11.70 9.70 16.41
C VAL A 294 -11.81 9.04 17.79
N PHE A 295 -11.10 9.52 18.80
CA PHE A 295 -10.96 8.77 20.06
C PHE A 295 -11.98 9.17 21.13
N LEU A 296 -12.27 10.47 21.31
CA LEU A 296 -13.03 10.95 22.46
C LEU A 296 -14.55 10.93 22.24
N VAL A 297 -15.01 11.39 21.08
CA VAL A 297 -16.45 11.46 20.76
C VAL A 297 -17.13 10.09 20.82
N PRO A 298 -16.54 9.00 20.27
CA PRO A 298 -17.16 7.68 20.30
C PRO A 298 -17.14 7.03 21.70
N LEU A 299 -16.08 7.27 22.50
CA LEU A 299 -16.03 6.84 23.90
C LEU A 299 -17.11 7.52 24.74
N TRP A 300 -17.27 8.83 24.59
CA TRP A 300 -18.35 9.57 25.24
C TRP A 300 -19.73 9.05 24.80
N MET A 301 -19.91 8.76 23.51
CA MET A 301 -21.15 8.19 22.97
C MET A 301 -21.45 6.78 23.48
N LEU A 302 -20.47 5.92 23.71
CA LEU A 302 -20.68 4.61 24.36
C LEU A 302 -21.24 4.76 25.78
N VAL A 303 -20.82 5.81 26.49
CA VAL A 303 -21.32 6.14 27.83
C VAL A 303 -22.73 6.75 27.76
N ALA A 304 -22.94 7.72 26.86
CA ALA A 304 -24.22 8.40 26.68
C ALA A 304 -25.33 7.48 26.12
N ALA A 305 -24.97 6.52 25.27
CA ALA A 305 -25.88 5.56 24.64
C ALA A 305 -26.55 4.57 25.61
N ARG A 306 -26.07 4.47 26.86
CA ARG A 306 -26.69 3.61 27.89
C ARG A 306 -28.09 4.10 28.32
N GLY A 307 -28.48 5.33 27.97
CA GLY A 307 -29.73 5.98 28.40
C GLY A 307 -30.90 5.97 27.39
N GLY A 308 -30.97 5.05 26.42
CA GLY A 308 -32.12 4.94 25.49
C GLY A 308 -32.00 5.72 24.17
N GLY A 309 -30.77 5.93 23.67
CA GLY A 309 -30.51 6.61 22.40
C GLY A 309 -30.91 5.83 21.13
N ASP A 310 -30.93 6.54 19.98
CA ASP A 310 -31.28 6.00 18.66
C ASP A 310 -30.53 4.68 18.35
N ARG A 311 -31.30 3.65 18.00
CA ARG A 311 -30.81 2.32 17.62
C ARG A 311 -29.74 2.39 16.53
N ARG A 312 -29.92 3.23 15.51
CA ARG A 312 -28.95 3.36 14.40
C ARG A 312 -27.63 3.93 14.87
N LEU A 313 -27.68 4.98 15.70
CA LEU A 313 -26.50 5.61 16.28
C LEU A 313 -25.71 4.60 17.13
N ARG A 314 -26.39 3.82 18.00
CA ARG A 314 -25.74 2.78 18.82
C ARG A 314 -25.00 1.75 17.98
N MET A 315 -25.65 1.25 16.92
CA MET A 315 -25.03 0.29 16.00
C MET A 315 -23.85 0.91 15.25
N MET A 316 -23.95 2.17 14.80
CA MET A 316 -22.86 2.85 14.10
C MET A 316 -21.65 3.15 15.01
N VAL A 317 -21.88 3.52 16.28
CA VAL A 317 -20.81 3.70 17.27
C VAL A 317 -20.09 2.38 17.53
N ALA A 318 -20.83 1.28 17.71
CA ALA A 318 -20.26 -0.05 17.88
C ALA A 318 -19.48 -0.50 16.64
N TYR A 319 -20.04 -0.26 15.45
CA TYR A 319 -19.41 -0.61 14.17
C TYR A 319 -18.09 0.14 13.99
N TYR A 320 -18.12 1.46 14.18
CA TYR A 320 -16.92 2.29 14.20
C TYR A 320 -15.87 1.78 15.20
N GLY A 321 -16.27 1.53 16.45
CA GLY A 321 -15.37 1.08 17.52
C GLY A 321 -14.66 -0.21 17.16
N LEU A 322 -15.40 -1.20 16.66
CA LEU A 322 -14.84 -2.48 16.21
C LEU A 322 -13.91 -2.30 15.01
N CYS A 323 -14.27 -1.48 14.01
CA CYS A 323 -13.40 -1.18 12.87
C CYS A 323 -12.09 -0.50 13.30
N LEU A 324 -12.16 0.46 14.23
CA LEU A 324 -10.99 1.13 14.79
C LEU A 324 -10.11 0.13 15.55
N THR A 325 -10.70 -0.69 16.41
CA THR A 325 -9.97 -1.71 17.19
C THR A 325 -9.26 -2.69 16.27
N VAL A 326 -9.95 -3.23 15.26
CA VAL A 326 -9.32 -4.16 14.30
C VAL A 326 -8.18 -3.48 13.54
N ALA A 327 -8.37 -2.24 13.09
CA ALA A 327 -7.32 -1.51 12.38
C ALA A 327 -6.09 -1.25 13.27
N LEU A 328 -6.29 -0.82 14.51
CA LEU A 328 -5.19 -0.58 15.46
C LEU A 328 -4.47 -1.88 15.84
N LEU A 329 -5.20 -2.96 16.15
CA LEU A 329 -4.60 -4.26 16.44
C LEU A 329 -3.82 -4.80 15.24
N SER A 330 -4.34 -4.63 14.03
CA SER A 330 -3.63 -5.03 12.80
C SER A 330 -2.33 -4.24 12.65
N LEU A 331 -2.34 -2.94 12.90
CA LEU A 331 -1.14 -2.11 12.82
C LEU A 331 -0.12 -2.42 13.92
N LEU A 332 -0.57 -2.72 15.14
CA LEU A 332 0.34 -2.98 16.26
C LEU A 332 0.92 -4.39 16.20
N LEU A 333 0.09 -5.39 15.88
CA LEU A 333 0.42 -6.80 16.08
C LEU A 333 0.84 -7.54 14.82
N THR A 334 0.82 -6.90 13.63
CA THR A 334 1.10 -7.60 12.37
C THR A 334 2.17 -6.94 11.51
N THR A 335 2.64 -7.68 10.50
CA THR A 335 3.61 -7.23 9.48
C THR A 335 3.07 -6.17 8.52
N VAL A 336 1.81 -5.77 8.66
CA VAL A 336 1.18 -4.73 7.83
C VAL A 336 1.81 -3.35 8.06
N THR A 337 2.39 -3.12 9.24
CA THR A 337 3.11 -1.88 9.55
C THR A 337 4.53 -1.93 9.01
N ILE A 338 4.75 -1.18 7.94
CA ILE A 338 6.03 -1.07 7.23
C ILE A 338 6.64 0.30 7.51
N ASP A 339 5.84 1.34 7.28
CA ASP A 339 6.21 2.74 7.49
C ASP A 339 4.99 3.54 7.94
N ARG A 340 5.17 4.85 8.12
CA ARG A 340 4.12 5.80 8.49
C ARG A 340 2.92 5.83 7.55
N PHE A 341 3.08 5.51 6.25
CA PHE A 341 1.98 5.45 5.29
C PHE A 341 1.05 4.25 5.54
N SER A 342 1.46 3.29 6.37
CA SER A 342 0.59 2.23 6.87
C SER A 342 -0.62 2.78 7.63
N SER A 343 -0.58 4.03 8.13
CA SER A 343 -1.75 4.69 8.74
C SER A 343 -2.94 4.86 7.78
N ARG A 344 -2.76 4.61 6.47
CA ARG A 344 -3.86 4.50 5.49
C ARG A 344 -4.96 3.52 5.90
N TYR A 345 -4.65 2.48 6.70
CA TYR A 345 -5.66 1.56 7.21
C TYR A 345 -6.63 2.21 8.22
N LEU A 346 -6.30 3.38 8.76
CA LEU A 346 -7.16 4.19 9.63
C LEU A 346 -8.06 5.17 8.85
N VAL A 347 -7.92 5.28 7.53
CA VAL A 347 -8.76 6.15 6.68
C VAL A 347 -10.24 5.78 6.78
N TYR A 348 -10.57 4.48 6.74
CA TYR A 348 -11.96 4.04 6.86
C TYR A 348 -12.56 4.28 8.26
N PRO A 349 -11.89 3.92 9.38
CA PRO A 349 -12.31 4.37 10.71
C PRO A 349 -12.48 5.89 10.83
N LEU A 350 -11.55 6.69 10.28
CA LEU A 350 -11.66 8.15 10.28
C LEU A 350 -12.89 8.63 9.49
N PHE A 351 -13.22 8.00 8.36
CA PHE A 351 -14.46 8.30 7.64
C PHE A 351 -15.68 8.00 8.52
N LEU A 352 -15.75 6.81 9.12
CA LEU A 352 -16.86 6.41 9.99
C LEU A 352 -17.01 7.34 11.21
N SER A 353 -15.91 7.85 11.78
CA SER A 353 -16.00 8.78 12.91
C SER A 353 -16.69 10.10 12.53
N THR A 354 -16.53 10.59 11.30
CA THR A 354 -17.26 11.77 10.81
C THR A 354 -18.77 11.53 10.67
N VAL A 355 -19.17 10.31 10.28
CA VAL A 355 -20.58 9.91 10.18
C VAL A 355 -21.17 9.77 11.58
N VAL A 356 -20.46 9.08 12.49
CA VAL A 356 -20.86 8.93 13.89
C VAL A 356 -20.99 10.29 14.56
N LEU A 357 -20.02 11.20 14.37
CA LEU A 357 -20.10 12.56 14.89
C LEU A 357 -21.37 13.29 14.41
N GLY A 358 -21.68 13.22 13.11
CA GLY A 358 -22.90 13.82 12.56
C GLY A 358 -24.16 13.23 13.19
N MET A 359 -24.25 11.91 13.29
CA MET A 359 -25.40 11.25 13.93
C MET A 359 -25.52 11.60 15.42
N SER A 360 -24.40 11.77 16.13
CA SER A 360 -24.37 12.23 17.52
C SER A 360 -24.91 13.65 17.67
N VAL A 361 -24.54 14.54 16.75
CA VAL A 361 -25.05 15.93 16.70
C VAL A 361 -26.57 15.95 16.51
N ASP A 362 -27.11 15.09 15.65
CA ASP A 362 -28.56 14.97 15.48
C ASP A 362 -29.24 14.42 16.73
N GLY A 363 -28.60 13.48 17.42
CA GLY A 363 -29.07 12.93 18.70
C GLY A 363 -29.18 13.97 19.81
N LEU A 364 -28.33 15.01 19.79
CA LEU A 364 -28.35 16.11 20.76
C LEU A 364 -29.54 17.06 20.58
N ARG A 365 -30.26 17.00 19.45
CA ARG A 365 -31.41 17.89 19.14
C ARG A 365 -31.09 19.37 19.40
N LEU A 366 -29.93 19.82 18.90
CA LEU A 366 -29.44 21.17 19.13
C LEU A 366 -30.46 22.23 18.68
N GLY A 367 -30.74 23.21 19.54
CA GLY A 367 -31.44 24.43 19.15
C GLY A 367 -30.57 25.34 18.27
N GLU A 368 -31.17 26.36 17.66
CA GLU A 368 -30.49 27.24 16.69
C GLU A 368 -29.20 27.88 17.23
N LYS A 369 -29.22 28.37 18.47
CA LYS A 369 -28.05 28.99 19.12
C LYS A 369 -26.88 28.00 19.28
N SER A 370 -27.18 26.77 19.72
CA SER A 370 -26.18 25.72 19.90
C SER A 370 -25.65 25.20 18.56
N ALA A 371 -26.51 25.12 17.54
CA ALA A 371 -26.11 24.80 16.18
C ALA A 371 -25.20 25.89 15.59
N ALA A 372 -25.49 27.18 15.84
CA ALA A 372 -24.64 28.30 15.43
C ALA A 372 -23.27 28.25 16.13
N ALA A 373 -23.23 27.98 17.45
CA ALA A 373 -21.98 27.82 18.19
C ALA A 373 -21.14 26.65 17.67
N LEU A 374 -21.77 25.49 17.39
CA LEU A 374 -21.09 24.35 16.77
C LEU A 374 -20.51 24.72 15.40
N THR A 375 -21.27 25.47 14.59
CA THR A 375 -20.81 25.94 13.28
C THR A 375 -19.58 26.85 13.41
N ALA A 376 -19.62 27.79 14.35
CA ALA A 376 -18.51 28.70 14.62
C ALA A 376 -17.27 27.95 15.11
N ALA A 377 -17.44 26.89 15.91
CA ALA A 377 -16.34 26.03 16.35
C ALA A 377 -15.73 25.19 15.21
N LEU A 378 -16.55 24.73 14.25
CA LEU A 378 -16.10 23.94 13.10
C LEU A 378 -15.45 24.78 11.99
N LEU A 379 -15.80 26.06 11.88
CA LEU A 379 -15.36 26.90 10.75
C LEU A 379 -13.83 27.04 10.66
N PRO A 380 -13.07 27.33 11.75
CA PRO A 380 -11.61 27.39 11.69
C PRO A 380 -10.98 26.09 11.21
N PHE A 381 -11.51 24.95 11.68
CA PHE A 381 -11.07 23.63 11.22
C PHE A 381 -11.35 23.44 9.73
N CYS A 382 -12.54 23.80 9.25
CA CYS A 382 -12.91 23.65 7.85
C CYS A 382 -12.06 24.54 6.93
N LEU A 383 -11.91 25.82 7.25
CA LEU A 383 -11.13 26.78 6.44
C LEU A 383 -9.66 26.37 6.35
N SER A 384 -9.06 26.01 7.48
CA SER A 384 -7.68 25.53 7.51
C SER A 384 -7.52 24.22 6.74
N SER A 385 -8.52 23.33 6.78
CA SER A 385 -8.53 22.08 6.00
C SER A 385 -8.55 22.32 4.50
N MET A 386 -9.41 23.22 4.03
CA MET A 386 -9.47 23.60 2.62
C MET A 386 -8.14 24.21 2.12
N LEU A 387 -7.49 25.04 2.96
CA LEU A 387 -6.20 25.64 2.64
C LEU A 387 -5.11 24.58 2.49
N LEU A 388 -4.95 23.69 3.47
CA LEU A 388 -3.92 22.63 3.40
C LEU A 388 -4.18 21.63 2.29
N LEU A 389 -5.45 21.29 2.05
CA LEU A 389 -5.84 20.37 0.99
C LEU A 389 -5.35 20.87 -0.38
N ASN A 390 -5.44 22.19 -0.61
CA ASN A 390 -5.12 22.82 -1.89
C ASN A 390 -3.76 23.54 -1.91
N ALA A 391 -3.03 23.51 -0.79
CA ALA A 391 -1.69 24.07 -0.68
C ALA A 391 -0.73 23.58 -1.78
N PRO A 392 -0.71 22.29 -2.18
CA PRO A 392 0.20 21.83 -3.24
C PRO A 392 0.00 22.52 -4.59
N ALA A 393 -1.21 23.02 -4.88
CA ALA A 393 -1.49 23.74 -6.14
C ALA A 393 -1.18 25.23 -6.07
N LEU A 394 -1.31 25.81 -4.88
CA LEU A 394 -1.36 27.25 -4.65
C LEU A 394 -0.05 27.81 -4.11
N LEU A 395 0.68 27.01 -3.32
CA LEU A 395 1.85 27.45 -2.57
C LEU A 395 3.11 26.82 -3.17
N LYS A 396 4.04 27.68 -3.58
CA LYS A 396 5.40 27.29 -3.93
C LYS A 396 6.31 27.64 -2.78
N VAL A 397 7.21 26.72 -2.48
CA VAL A 397 8.15 26.89 -1.36
C VAL A 397 9.54 26.94 -1.91
N ARG A 398 10.19 28.06 -1.61
CA ARG A 398 11.53 28.35 -2.09
C ARG A 398 12.57 27.66 -1.19
N PRO A 399 13.78 27.43 -1.70
CA PRO A 399 14.87 26.83 -0.93
C PRO A 399 15.23 27.62 0.35
N ASP A 400 14.96 28.94 0.37
CA ASP A 400 15.14 29.82 1.53
C ASP A 400 14.01 29.71 2.58
N GLY A 401 13.03 28.83 2.34
CA GLY A 401 11.89 28.60 3.22
C GLY A 401 10.74 29.60 3.05
N SER A 402 10.87 30.59 2.17
CA SER A 402 9.78 31.53 1.88
C SER A 402 8.68 30.88 1.04
N ILE A 403 7.44 31.34 1.25
CA ILE A 403 6.24 30.85 0.55
C ILE A 403 5.76 31.92 -0.41
N GLU A 404 5.60 31.55 -1.68
CA GLU A 404 4.99 32.40 -2.68
C GLU A 404 3.72 31.75 -3.23
N LEU A 405 2.73 32.59 -3.56
CA LEU A 405 1.57 32.16 -4.32
C LEU A 405 2.01 31.90 -5.76
N GLY A 406 1.84 30.66 -6.22
CA GLY A 406 2.25 30.28 -7.55
C GLY A 406 1.63 28.96 -7.97
N ARG A 407 0.99 28.96 -9.15
CA ARG A 407 0.40 27.75 -9.72
C ARG A 407 1.49 26.71 -9.99
N GLN A 408 1.42 25.59 -9.28
CA GLN A 408 2.35 24.48 -9.48
C GLN A 408 1.90 23.58 -10.63
N ARG A 409 2.85 22.85 -11.19
CA ARG A 409 2.63 21.75 -12.14
C ARG A 409 3.25 20.48 -11.57
N ASN A 410 2.83 19.34 -12.10
CA ASN A 410 3.42 18.07 -11.72
C ASN A 410 4.92 18.07 -12.07
N HIS A 411 5.75 17.49 -11.20
CA HIS A 411 7.20 17.39 -11.42
C HIS A 411 7.58 16.69 -12.74
N PHE A 412 6.73 15.81 -13.26
CA PHE A 412 6.94 15.12 -14.53
C PHE A 412 6.45 15.90 -15.76
N SER A 413 5.84 17.07 -15.59
CA SER A 413 5.23 17.81 -16.72
C SER A 413 6.26 18.21 -17.77
N ASP A 414 7.44 18.68 -17.34
CA ASP A 414 8.47 19.20 -18.26
C ASP A 414 9.12 18.06 -19.05
N VAL A 415 9.48 16.95 -18.38
CA VAL A 415 10.02 15.76 -19.07
C VAL A 415 8.98 15.11 -19.97
N THR A 416 7.70 15.12 -19.60
CA THR A 416 6.61 14.62 -20.45
C THR A 416 6.51 15.44 -21.74
N ALA A 417 6.52 16.77 -21.63
CA ALA A 417 6.48 17.66 -22.79
C ALA A 417 7.75 17.52 -23.67
N PHE A 418 8.91 17.32 -23.05
CA PHE A 418 10.15 17.04 -23.78
C PHE A 418 10.07 15.74 -24.59
N LEU A 419 9.57 14.65 -23.99
CA LEU A 419 9.40 13.37 -24.69
C LEU A 419 8.41 13.49 -25.86
N GLU A 420 7.31 14.23 -25.68
CA GLU A 420 6.37 14.53 -26.78
C GLU A 420 7.05 15.29 -27.92
N ALA A 421 7.86 16.31 -27.60
CA ALA A 421 8.57 17.12 -28.59
C ALA A 421 9.64 16.33 -29.37
N GLU A 422 10.29 15.36 -28.72
CA GLU A 422 11.24 14.43 -29.34
C GLU A 422 10.58 13.32 -30.17
N GLY A 423 9.24 13.28 -30.23
CA GLY A 423 8.49 12.23 -30.91
C GLY A 423 8.55 10.86 -30.24
N ALA A 424 8.95 10.81 -28.95
CA ALA A 424 9.08 9.59 -28.17
C ALA A 424 7.71 9.12 -27.68
N SER A 425 7.02 8.32 -28.50
CA SER A 425 5.64 7.88 -28.21
C SER A 425 5.53 6.63 -27.32
N TYR A 426 6.60 5.86 -27.15
CA TYR A 426 6.58 4.59 -26.42
C TYR A 426 7.91 4.34 -25.69
N GLY A 427 7.86 3.90 -24.43
CA GLY A 427 9.09 3.65 -23.67
C GLY A 427 8.88 2.96 -22.33
N TYR A 428 9.93 2.99 -21.51
CA TYR A 428 10.05 2.27 -20.25
C TYR A 428 10.71 3.15 -19.18
N ALA A 429 10.19 3.09 -17.95
CA ALA A 429 10.76 3.77 -16.79
C ALA A 429 10.37 3.02 -15.51
N THR A 430 10.99 3.30 -14.37
CA THR A 430 10.57 2.64 -13.12
C THR A 430 9.15 3.04 -12.71
N PHE A 431 8.54 2.25 -11.81
CA PHE A 431 7.12 2.37 -11.44
C PHE A 431 6.65 3.80 -11.14
N TRP A 432 7.40 4.54 -10.32
CA TRP A 432 6.99 5.88 -9.88
C TRP A 432 7.07 6.96 -10.98
N ASN A 433 7.72 6.64 -12.11
CA ASN A 433 7.87 7.54 -13.25
C ASN A 433 6.92 7.19 -14.40
N ALA A 434 6.75 5.89 -14.69
CA ALA A 434 6.11 5.41 -15.91
C ALA A 434 4.62 5.79 -16.03
N GLY A 435 3.83 5.44 -15.01
CA GLY A 435 2.37 5.65 -15.05
C GLY A 435 1.99 7.13 -15.11
N VAL A 436 2.68 7.99 -14.35
CA VAL A 436 2.41 9.43 -14.33
C VAL A 436 2.71 10.11 -15.66
N ILE A 437 3.81 9.78 -16.34
CA ILE A 437 4.12 10.32 -17.69
C ILE A 437 3.04 9.91 -18.70
N THR A 438 2.62 8.65 -18.65
CA THR A 438 1.54 8.14 -19.51
C THR A 438 0.23 8.89 -19.28
N ALA A 439 -0.11 9.15 -18.02
CA ALA A 439 -1.33 9.87 -17.66
C ALA A 439 -1.28 11.36 -18.03
N LEU A 440 -0.14 12.04 -17.82
CA LEU A 440 0.03 13.46 -18.09
C LEU A 440 0.07 13.79 -19.59
N SER A 441 0.59 12.87 -20.42
CA SER A 441 0.58 13.00 -21.88
C SER A 441 -0.75 12.65 -22.53
N ASP A 442 -1.79 12.32 -21.75
CA ASP A 442 -3.03 11.72 -22.24
C ASP A 442 -2.76 10.54 -23.19
N TRP A 443 -1.78 9.71 -22.81
CA TRP A 443 -1.31 8.55 -23.56
C TRP A 443 -0.60 8.84 -24.90
N ARG A 444 -0.19 10.08 -25.17
CA ARG A 444 0.69 10.38 -26.32
C ARG A 444 2.10 9.80 -26.13
N VAL A 445 2.54 9.69 -24.87
CA VAL A 445 3.80 9.04 -24.48
C VAL A 445 3.47 7.87 -23.56
N GLN A 446 3.33 6.67 -24.12
CA GLN A 446 3.11 5.47 -23.30
C GLN A 446 4.43 4.99 -22.70
N THR A 447 4.58 5.17 -21.38
CA THR A 447 5.74 4.71 -20.62
C THR A 447 5.34 3.54 -19.72
N ASN A 448 5.95 2.38 -19.92
CA ASN A 448 5.61 1.14 -19.21
C ASN A 448 6.57 0.89 -18.04
N GLN A 449 6.04 0.44 -16.89
CA GLN A 449 6.87 0.29 -15.70
C GLN A 449 7.88 -0.87 -15.77
N ILE A 450 9.09 -0.64 -15.30
CA ILE A 450 10.14 -1.66 -15.15
C ILE A 450 10.72 -1.64 -13.73
N LEU A 451 11.44 -2.70 -13.37
CA LEU A 451 12.35 -2.73 -12.23
C LEU A 451 13.78 -2.67 -12.75
N ILE A 452 14.63 -2.03 -11.95
CA ILE A 452 16.07 -2.14 -12.06
C ILE A 452 16.51 -3.00 -10.88
N ASN A 453 17.12 -4.14 -11.15
CA ASN A 453 17.56 -5.05 -10.09
C ASN A 453 18.89 -4.59 -9.47
N ALA A 454 19.36 -5.30 -8.45
CA ALA A 454 20.59 -4.93 -7.74
C ALA A 454 21.83 -5.01 -8.64
N GLU A 455 21.74 -5.78 -9.73
CA GLU A 455 22.76 -5.95 -10.77
C GLU A 455 22.60 -4.93 -11.92
N GLY A 456 21.73 -3.93 -11.80
CA GLY A 456 21.52 -2.89 -12.81
C GLY A 456 20.79 -3.38 -14.08
N LEU A 457 20.14 -4.54 -14.03
CA LEU A 457 19.40 -5.12 -15.16
C LEU A 457 17.92 -4.75 -15.12
N LEU A 458 17.33 -4.66 -16.31
CA LEU A 458 15.92 -4.28 -16.49
C LEU A 458 15.02 -5.52 -16.48
N GLU A 459 13.95 -5.45 -15.68
CA GLU A 459 12.93 -6.48 -15.55
C GLU A 459 11.52 -5.88 -15.71
N PRO A 460 10.54 -6.59 -16.30
CA PRO A 460 9.16 -6.13 -16.32
C PRO A 460 8.61 -5.98 -14.91
N TYR A 461 7.94 -4.85 -14.62
CA TYR A 461 7.24 -4.68 -13.36
C TYR A 461 5.73 -4.87 -13.51
N TYR A 462 5.26 -6.07 -13.17
CA TYR A 462 3.86 -6.46 -13.37
C TYR A 462 2.88 -5.86 -12.34
N TRP A 463 3.34 -5.09 -11.35
CA TRP A 463 2.43 -4.49 -10.39
C TRP A 463 1.55 -3.43 -11.06
N LEU A 464 0.23 -3.67 -11.10
CA LEU A 464 -0.76 -2.74 -11.68
C LEU A 464 -0.47 -2.39 -13.15
N SER A 465 -0.14 -3.41 -13.95
CA SER A 465 0.13 -3.28 -15.39
C SER A 465 -0.47 -4.40 -16.21
N SER A 466 -0.65 -4.13 -17.51
CA SER A 466 -0.96 -5.15 -18.51
C SER A 466 0.31 -5.90 -18.92
N ARG A 467 0.22 -7.24 -18.94
CA ARG A 467 1.30 -8.10 -19.47
C ARG A 467 1.57 -7.85 -20.95
N ARG A 468 0.56 -7.37 -21.68
CA ARG A 468 0.64 -7.04 -23.10
C ARG A 468 1.72 -5.99 -23.38
N TRP A 469 2.00 -5.08 -22.43
CA TRP A 469 2.97 -4.00 -22.60
C TRP A 469 4.43 -4.46 -22.76
N TYR A 470 4.73 -5.72 -22.45
CA TYR A 470 6.07 -6.30 -22.55
C TYR A 470 6.20 -7.31 -23.70
N ALA A 471 5.11 -7.52 -24.45
CA ALA A 471 5.11 -8.34 -25.65
C ALA A 471 5.70 -7.54 -26.83
N ALA A 472 6.62 -8.15 -27.58
CA ALA A 472 7.27 -7.50 -28.72
C ALA A 472 6.27 -7.11 -29.83
N GLU A 473 5.14 -7.81 -29.90
CA GLU A 473 4.08 -7.57 -30.87
C GLU A 473 3.21 -6.36 -30.52
N ASN A 474 3.25 -5.88 -29.27
CA ASN A 474 2.39 -4.80 -28.81
C ASN A 474 2.79 -3.42 -29.37
N HIS A 475 4.07 -3.21 -29.67
CA HIS A 475 4.58 -1.98 -30.26
C HIS A 475 5.68 -2.29 -31.27
N ARG A 476 5.60 -1.68 -32.47
CA ARG A 476 6.65 -1.73 -33.49
C ARG A 476 7.17 -0.33 -33.73
N GLY A 477 8.49 -0.17 -33.73
CA GLY A 477 9.15 1.11 -33.95
C GLY A 477 9.93 1.61 -32.73
N PRO A 478 10.35 2.89 -32.73
CA PRO A 478 11.25 3.44 -31.72
C PRO A 478 10.73 3.29 -30.29
N SER A 479 11.65 3.12 -29.35
CA SER A 479 11.35 3.11 -27.92
C SER A 479 12.44 3.78 -27.10
N PHE A 480 12.12 4.16 -25.87
CA PHE A 480 13.11 4.75 -24.95
C PHE A 480 13.14 4.08 -23.58
N ILE A 481 14.25 4.26 -22.87
CA ILE A 481 14.39 4.00 -21.44
C ILE A 481 14.67 5.34 -20.75
N MET A 482 13.87 5.70 -19.76
CA MET A 482 14.09 6.89 -18.94
C MET A 482 14.52 6.48 -17.53
N LEU A 483 15.59 7.11 -17.05
CA LEU A 483 16.17 6.90 -15.73
C LEU A 483 16.13 8.20 -14.92
N SER A 484 15.68 8.09 -13.67
CA SER A 484 15.73 9.16 -12.67
C SER A 484 17.08 9.18 -11.95
N PRO A 485 17.41 10.25 -11.20
CA PRO A 485 18.63 10.29 -10.39
C PRO A 485 18.70 9.12 -9.40
N GLY A 486 19.85 8.45 -9.37
CA GLY A 486 20.09 7.27 -8.52
C GLY A 486 19.59 5.95 -9.10
N GLU A 487 18.97 5.95 -10.29
CA GLU A 487 18.64 4.73 -11.02
C GLU A 487 19.85 4.33 -11.89
N GLU A 488 20.67 3.43 -11.36
CA GLU A 488 21.88 2.95 -12.03
C GLU A 488 21.60 1.67 -12.81
N ILE A 489 22.01 1.67 -14.08
CA ILE A 489 21.93 0.51 -14.96
C ILE A 489 23.35 0.06 -15.34
N ASP A 490 23.52 -1.24 -15.52
CA ASP A 490 24.77 -1.76 -16.08
C ASP A 490 24.76 -1.53 -17.60
N ASN A 491 25.43 -0.46 -18.04
CA ASN A 491 25.51 -0.11 -19.45
C ASN A 491 26.20 -1.21 -20.27
N GLU A 492 27.18 -1.93 -19.72
CA GLU A 492 27.89 -2.98 -20.46
C GLU A 492 26.96 -4.16 -20.73
N ILE A 493 26.25 -4.64 -19.72
CA ILE A 493 25.31 -5.75 -19.88
C ILE A 493 24.12 -5.32 -20.73
N LEU A 494 23.58 -4.12 -20.50
CA LEU A 494 22.44 -3.61 -21.26
C LEU A 494 22.78 -3.48 -22.75
N PHE A 495 23.91 -2.86 -23.09
CA PHE A 495 24.30 -2.65 -24.48
C PHE A 495 24.80 -3.93 -25.15
N THR A 496 25.25 -4.93 -24.39
CA THR A 496 25.51 -6.27 -24.94
C THR A 496 24.20 -6.93 -25.43
N ARG A 497 23.07 -6.69 -24.75
CA ARG A 497 21.77 -7.27 -25.11
C ARG A 497 20.99 -6.46 -26.13
N LEU A 498 20.98 -5.13 -25.99
CA LEU A 498 20.20 -4.22 -26.83
C LEU A 498 21.05 -3.62 -27.97
N GLY A 499 22.37 -3.57 -27.84
CA GLY A 499 23.19 -2.62 -28.59
C GLY A 499 23.17 -1.24 -27.96
N ARG A 500 24.02 -0.33 -28.47
CA ARG A 500 24.05 1.07 -28.01
C ARG A 500 22.77 1.80 -28.42
N PRO A 501 22.30 2.77 -27.61
CA PRO A 501 21.17 3.62 -27.99
C PRO A 501 21.52 4.44 -29.23
N ALA A 502 20.51 4.73 -30.05
CA ALA A 502 20.63 5.59 -31.22
C ALA A 502 20.91 7.04 -30.80
N ARG A 503 20.27 7.49 -29.72
CA ARG A 503 20.49 8.81 -29.10
C ARG A 503 20.47 8.69 -27.58
N GLU A 504 21.38 9.39 -26.92
CA GLU A 504 21.31 9.64 -25.48
C GLU A 504 20.90 11.10 -25.27
N LEU A 505 19.78 11.30 -24.60
CA LEU A 505 19.20 12.61 -24.32
C LEU A 505 19.22 12.85 -22.80
N ALA A 506 19.26 14.11 -22.41
CA ALA A 506 19.13 14.52 -21.02
C ALA A 506 18.15 15.69 -20.93
N HIS A 507 17.25 15.63 -19.94
CA HIS A 507 16.32 16.71 -19.66
C HIS A 507 16.16 16.88 -18.15
N GLY A 508 16.65 18.00 -17.62
CA GLY A 508 16.72 18.21 -16.17
C GLY A 508 17.49 17.07 -15.49
N PRO A 509 16.90 16.38 -14.50
CA PRO A 509 17.55 15.28 -13.79
C PRO A 509 17.48 13.91 -14.51
N TYR A 510 16.78 13.82 -15.66
CA TYR A 510 16.48 12.55 -16.31
C TYR A 510 17.45 12.22 -17.44
N ARG A 511 17.94 10.98 -17.45
CA ARG A 511 18.71 10.40 -18.56
C ARG A 511 17.78 9.55 -19.42
N ILE A 512 17.79 9.75 -20.73
CA ILE A 512 16.91 9.09 -21.69
C ILE A 512 17.74 8.39 -22.76
N LEU A 513 17.58 7.08 -22.86
CA LEU A 513 18.23 6.25 -23.87
C LEU A 513 17.21 5.92 -24.96
N ALA A 514 17.37 6.46 -26.16
CA ALA A 514 16.46 6.26 -27.28
C ALA A 514 16.99 5.20 -28.25
N PHE A 515 16.11 4.31 -28.70
CA PHE A 515 16.38 3.23 -29.63
C PHE A 515 15.43 3.36 -30.83
N ASP A 516 15.92 3.06 -32.04
CA ASP A 516 15.10 3.13 -33.27
C ASP A 516 14.15 1.93 -33.45
N TYR A 517 14.12 1.03 -32.48
CA TYR A 517 13.31 -0.18 -32.45
C TYR A 517 12.74 -0.39 -31.04
N ASN A 518 11.84 -1.36 -30.88
CA ASN A 518 11.26 -1.69 -29.58
C ASN A 518 12.22 -2.61 -28.82
N ILE A 519 12.73 -2.18 -27.65
CA ILE A 519 13.71 -2.96 -26.87
C ILE A 519 13.22 -4.37 -26.51
N THR A 520 11.91 -4.61 -26.44
CA THR A 520 11.34 -5.94 -26.15
C THR A 520 11.53 -6.95 -27.27
N GLU A 521 11.83 -6.50 -28.48
CA GLU A 521 12.21 -7.37 -29.60
C GLU A 521 13.51 -8.14 -29.30
N ARG A 522 14.41 -7.55 -28.51
CA ARG A 522 15.74 -8.08 -28.15
C ARG A 522 15.84 -8.58 -26.71
N LEU A 523 14.73 -8.57 -25.97
CA LEU A 523 14.65 -9.09 -24.60
C LEU A 523 13.71 -10.31 -24.55
N PRO A 524 14.16 -11.49 -25.02
CA PRO A 524 13.31 -12.68 -25.11
C PRO A 524 12.77 -13.15 -23.76
N ALA A 525 13.50 -12.89 -22.66
CA ALA A 525 13.05 -13.19 -21.30
C ALA A 525 11.78 -12.42 -20.90
N TRP A 526 11.47 -11.29 -21.55
CA TRP A 526 10.26 -10.51 -21.28
C TRP A 526 9.03 -11.09 -21.99
N ARG A 527 9.22 -11.97 -22.99
CA ARG A 527 8.12 -12.61 -23.74
C ARG A 527 7.42 -13.72 -22.96
N ASP A 528 8.12 -14.43 -22.09
CA ASP A 528 7.61 -15.64 -21.45
C ASP A 528 7.34 -15.40 -19.95
N TYR A 529 6.20 -14.76 -19.65
CA TYR A 529 5.74 -14.52 -18.28
C TYR A 529 5.67 -15.82 -17.44
N ARG A 530 5.34 -16.96 -18.07
CA ARG A 530 5.30 -18.25 -17.36
C ARG A 530 6.70 -18.71 -16.96
N ALA A 531 7.73 -18.39 -17.74
CA ALA A 531 9.13 -18.61 -17.37
C ALA A 531 9.60 -17.67 -16.24
N LEU A 532 9.03 -16.47 -16.14
CA LEU A 532 9.29 -15.51 -15.05
C LEU A 532 8.52 -15.82 -13.75
N THR A 533 7.37 -16.52 -13.82
CA THR A 533 6.58 -16.96 -12.65
C THR A 533 6.81 -18.39 -12.18
N ARG A 534 7.44 -19.24 -13.01
CA ARG A 534 8.21 -20.33 -12.40
C ARG A 534 9.28 -19.66 -11.56
N PRO A 535 9.59 -20.12 -10.34
CA PRO A 535 10.93 -19.83 -9.85
C PRO A 535 11.84 -20.28 -10.99
N LEU A 536 12.51 -19.33 -11.66
CA LEU A 536 13.77 -19.63 -12.32
C LEU A 536 14.48 -20.47 -11.28
N ASP A 537 14.74 -21.74 -11.61
CA ASP A 537 15.35 -22.65 -10.65
C ASP A 537 16.78 -22.18 -10.50
N PHE A 538 16.96 -21.13 -9.70
CA PHE A 538 18.24 -20.54 -9.35
C PHE A 538 19.01 -21.50 -8.44
N ARG A 539 18.38 -22.59 -8.01
CA ARG A 539 19.06 -23.71 -7.36
C ARG A 539 20.19 -24.15 -8.27
N LEU A 540 21.37 -24.12 -7.71
CA LEU A 540 22.52 -24.68 -8.37
C LEU A 540 22.27 -26.18 -8.59
N PRO A 541 22.68 -26.77 -9.74
CA PRO A 541 22.64 -28.21 -9.90
C PRO A 541 23.62 -28.88 -8.92
N GLU A 542 23.46 -30.17 -8.63
CA GLU A 542 24.35 -30.86 -7.67
C GLU A 542 25.83 -30.78 -8.07
N SER A 543 26.12 -30.71 -9.37
CA SER A 543 27.46 -30.51 -9.91
C SER A 543 28.09 -29.15 -9.60
N ALA A 544 27.35 -28.19 -9.06
CA ALA A 544 27.84 -26.88 -8.66
C ALA A 544 28.18 -26.78 -7.16
N PHE A 545 27.75 -27.73 -6.33
CA PHE A 545 28.05 -27.75 -4.88
C PHE A 545 29.43 -28.31 -4.54
N ARG A 546 30.33 -28.42 -5.52
CA ARG A 546 31.69 -28.94 -5.30
C ARG A 546 32.63 -27.78 -4.98
N VAL A 547 33.00 -27.65 -3.72
CA VAL A 547 33.92 -26.61 -3.26
C VAL A 547 34.96 -27.18 -2.32
N GLU A 548 36.12 -26.52 -2.31
CA GLU A 548 37.20 -26.77 -1.37
C GLU A 548 37.43 -25.48 -0.58
N LEU A 549 37.27 -25.57 0.74
CA LEU A 549 37.36 -24.46 1.67
C LEU A 549 38.58 -24.65 2.58
N ARG A 550 39.34 -23.56 2.77
CA ARG A 550 40.44 -23.52 3.74
C ARG A 550 40.41 -22.19 4.48
N ALA A 551 40.26 -22.24 5.80
CA ALA A 551 40.48 -21.06 6.64
C ALA A 551 41.98 -20.74 6.64
N ALA A 552 42.35 -19.46 6.43
CA ALA A 552 43.74 -19.05 6.41
C ALA A 552 44.41 -19.09 7.80
N VAL A 553 43.61 -19.20 8.87
CA VAL A 553 44.04 -19.30 10.26
C VAL A 553 43.32 -20.46 10.95
N GLU A 554 44.04 -21.18 11.80
CA GLU A 554 43.49 -22.29 12.58
C GLU A 554 42.89 -21.84 13.92
N GLN A 555 43.35 -20.70 14.44
CA GLN A 555 42.92 -20.17 15.73
C GLN A 555 42.77 -18.64 15.69
N VAL A 556 41.75 -18.12 16.35
CA VAL A 556 41.51 -16.68 16.52
C VAL A 556 41.21 -16.38 17.98
N ARG A 557 41.77 -15.28 18.50
CA ARG A 557 41.45 -14.71 19.81
C ARG A 557 40.64 -13.44 19.61
N ALA A 558 39.60 -13.24 20.42
CA ALA A 558 38.73 -12.08 20.33
C ALA A 558 38.19 -11.68 21.71
N LEU A 559 37.84 -10.42 21.88
CA LEU A 559 37.10 -9.93 23.03
C LEU A 559 35.59 -10.24 22.89
N PRO A 560 34.84 -10.31 24.01
CA PRO A 560 33.40 -10.49 23.98
C PRO A 560 32.69 -9.45 23.10
N GLY A 561 31.97 -9.90 22.07
CA GLY A 561 31.24 -9.03 21.14
C GLY A 561 32.10 -8.34 20.07
N GLU A 562 33.39 -8.67 19.97
CA GLU A 562 34.28 -8.16 18.92
C GLU A 562 33.87 -8.70 17.53
N ILE A 563 34.03 -7.86 16.50
CA ILE A 563 33.82 -8.28 15.11
C ILE A 563 35.09 -8.96 14.61
N VAL A 564 34.96 -10.24 14.31
CA VAL A 564 36.04 -11.07 13.76
C VAL A 564 35.85 -11.23 12.26
N VAL A 565 36.95 -11.11 11.49
CA VAL A 565 36.97 -11.38 10.06
C VAL A 565 38.10 -12.36 9.76
N VAL A 566 37.74 -13.57 9.32
CA VAL A 566 38.70 -14.62 8.97
C VAL A 566 38.81 -14.72 7.45
N PRO A 567 40.00 -14.62 6.84
CA PRO A 567 40.18 -14.93 5.42
C PRO A 567 39.96 -16.41 5.14
N VAL A 568 39.16 -16.72 4.13
CA VAL A 568 38.86 -18.10 3.70
C VAL A 568 39.20 -18.22 2.23
N GLU A 569 40.07 -19.17 1.89
CA GLU A 569 40.34 -19.58 0.52
C GLU A 569 39.21 -20.50 0.06
N ILE A 570 38.59 -20.12 -1.06
CA ILE A 570 37.43 -20.79 -1.64
C ILE A 570 37.80 -21.19 -3.05
N THR A 571 37.99 -22.49 -3.28
CA THR A 571 38.24 -23.02 -4.62
C THR A 571 36.95 -23.65 -5.16
N ASN A 572 36.46 -23.11 -6.28
CA ASN A 572 35.27 -23.62 -6.93
C ASN A 572 35.63 -24.83 -7.81
N ARG A 573 35.30 -26.04 -7.33
CA ARG A 573 35.46 -27.31 -8.06
C ARG A 573 34.17 -27.71 -8.80
N GLY A 574 33.17 -26.84 -8.78
CA GLY A 574 31.89 -27.03 -9.41
C GLY A 574 31.89 -26.64 -10.87
N THR A 575 30.70 -26.68 -11.46
CA THR A 575 30.45 -26.40 -12.87
C THR A 575 29.91 -24.99 -13.14
N HIS A 576 29.55 -24.24 -12.09
CA HIS A 576 28.90 -22.95 -12.20
C HIS A 576 29.62 -21.90 -11.34
N THR A 577 29.57 -20.64 -11.77
CA THR A 577 30.08 -19.52 -10.97
C THR A 577 29.26 -19.39 -9.68
N LEU A 578 29.96 -19.34 -8.54
CA LEU A 578 29.36 -19.17 -7.23
C LEU A 578 29.44 -17.69 -6.85
N CYS A 579 28.31 -17.05 -6.59
CA CYS A 579 28.31 -15.63 -6.23
C CYS A 579 27.11 -15.26 -5.37
N SER A 580 27.23 -14.16 -4.62
CA SER A 580 26.11 -13.55 -3.93
C SER A 580 25.25 -12.75 -4.91
N THR A 581 24.22 -13.38 -5.48
CA THR A 581 23.22 -12.79 -6.38
C THR A 581 21.96 -12.32 -5.64
N ARG A 582 21.04 -11.63 -6.31
CA ARG A 582 19.74 -11.23 -5.75
C ARG A 582 18.83 -12.39 -5.32
N PHE A 583 18.79 -13.50 -6.08
CA PHE A 583 17.93 -14.65 -5.82
C PHE A 583 18.76 -15.89 -5.46
N PHE A 584 18.44 -16.50 -4.32
CA PHE A 584 19.17 -17.65 -3.75
C PHE A 584 20.71 -17.43 -3.76
N PRO A 585 21.22 -16.32 -3.18
CA PRO A 585 22.66 -16.02 -3.19
C PRO A 585 23.47 -17.14 -2.57
N VAL A 586 24.68 -17.34 -3.11
CA VAL A 586 25.70 -18.09 -2.39
C VAL A 586 26.39 -17.14 -1.40
N ARG A 587 26.50 -17.55 -0.14
CA ARG A 587 27.15 -16.80 0.93
C ARG A 587 28.14 -17.66 1.67
N VAL A 588 29.14 -17.02 2.29
CA VAL A 588 30.01 -17.66 3.27
C VAL A 588 29.28 -17.65 4.61
N GLY A 589 28.85 -18.82 5.04
CA GLY A 589 28.18 -19.03 6.33
C GLY A 589 29.17 -19.49 7.40
N ALA A 590 28.96 -19.03 8.62
CA ALA A 590 29.62 -19.56 9.80
C ALA A 590 28.58 -20.23 10.71
N GLN A 591 28.97 -21.34 11.33
CA GLN A 591 28.22 -22.07 12.34
C GLN A 591 29.06 -22.10 13.62
N LEU A 592 28.42 -21.91 14.77
CA LEU A 592 29.09 -21.86 16.07
C LEU A 592 28.85 -23.15 16.85
N ARG A 593 29.93 -23.74 17.35
CA ARG A 593 29.93 -24.88 18.26
C ARG A 593 30.60 -24.52 19.58
N ASP A 594 30.19 -25.17 20.66
CA ASP A 594 30.90 -25.07 21.94
C ASP A 594 32.24 -25.81 21.91
N GLY A 595 33.00 -25.71 23.01
CA GLY A 595 34.31 -26.36 23.15
C GLY A 595 34.26 -27.90 23.14
N ASP A 596 33.09 -28.50 23.32
CA ASP A 596 32.86 -29.95 23.26
C ASP A 596 32.34 -30.39 21.88
N GLY A 597 32.18 -29.45 20.94
CA GLY A 597 31.77 -29.68 19.55
C GLY A 597 30.25 -29.70 19.32
N ALA A 598 29.44 -29.44 20.35
CA ALA A 598 27.98 -29.36 20.21
C ALA A 598 27.58 -28.07 19.48
N MET A 599 26.61 -28.17 18.58
CA MET A 599 26.12 -27.04 17.80
C MET A 599 25.36 -26.05 18.71
N ILE A 600 25.86 -24.82 18.82
CA ILE A 600 25.19 -23.72 19.51
C ILE A 600 24.27 -22.99 18.54
N ASP A 601 24.81 -22.59 17.38
CA ASP A 601 24.07 -21.80 16.39
C ASP A 601 24.52 -22.17 14.97
N ARG A 602 23.63 -22.84 14.23
CA ARG A 602 23.88 -23.25 12.86
C ARG A 602 23.87 -22.10 11.87
N ASP A 603 23.22 -20.98 12.21
CA ASP A 603 23.04 -19.84 11.31
C ASP A 603 23.79 -18.59 11.81
N PHE A 604 24.87 -18.82 12.58
CA PHE A 604 25.63 -17.84 13.35
C PHE A 604 26.07 -16.60 12.56
N SER A 605 26.52 -16.75 11.32
CA SER A 605 26.72 -15.59 10.44
C SER A 605 26.58 -15.88 8.96
N ARG A 606 26.44 -14.80 8.18
CA ARG A 606 26.39 -14.78 6.71
C ARG A 606 27.20 -13.61 6.18
N THR A 607 28.17 -13.91 5.32
CA THR A 607 28.94 -12.89 4.59
C THR A 607 28.72 -13.06 3.08
N PRO A 608 28.43 -11.98 2.32
CA PRO A 608 28.36 -12.06 0.86
C PRO A 608 29.64 -12.67 0.26
N LEU A 609 29.46 -13.54 -0.73
CA LEU A 609 30.55 -14.18 -1.46
C LEU A 609 30.91 -13.35 -2.70
N TYR A 610 32.18 -13.01 -2.87
CA TYR A 610 32.73 -12.54 -4.14
C TYR A 610 32.67 -13.65 -5.20
N CYS A 611 32.26 -13.31 -6.42
CA CYS A 611 32.06 -14.31 -7.46
C CYS A 611 33.31 -15.18 -7.68
N VAL A 612 33.16 -16.51 -7.60
CA VAL A 612 34.21 -17.49 -7.85
C VAL A 612 33.82 -18.33 -9.05
N THR A 613 34.52 -18.16 -10.18
CA THR A 613 34.24 -18.91 -11.42
C THR A 613 34.75 -20.36 -11.31
N PRO A 614 34.19 -21.31 -12.08
CA PRO A 614 34.64 -22.70 -12.06
C PRO A 614 36.15 -22.85 -12.27
N GLY A 615 36.80 -23.65 -11.43
CA GLY A 615 38.23 -23.94 -11.50
C GLY A 615 39.14 -22.87 -10.87
N THR A 616 38.59 -21.77 -10.35
CA THR A 616 39.36 -20.69 -9.73
C THR A 616 39.29 -20.70 -8.20
N THR A 617 40.25 -20.02 -7.59
CA THR A 617 40.31 -19.78 -6.13
C THR A 617 40.16 -18.30 -5.84
N SER A 618 39.33 -17.98 -4.86
CA SER A 618 39.12 -16.62 -4.34
C SER A 618 39.31 -16.59 -2.83
N VAL A 619 39.76 -15.46 -2.28
CA VAL A 619 39.84 -15.25 -0.83
C VAL A 619 38.68 -14.35 -0.40
N ASN A 620 37.78 -14.86 0.44
CA ASN A 620 36.65 -14.12 0.97
C ASN A 620 36.73 -14.04 2.50
N GLY A 621 36.36 -12.90 3.09
CA GLY A 621 36.26 -12.80 4.54
C GLY A 621 35.02 -13.53 5.06
N ALA A 622 35.16 -14.37 6.08
CA ALA A 622 34.08 -14.83 6.93
C ALA A 622 33.98 -13.87 8.13
N ARG A 623 32.91 -13.07 8.18
CA ARG A 623 32.68 -12.07 9.24
C ARG A 623 31.64 -12.57 10.23
N PHE A 624 31.95 -12.48 11.53
CA PHE A 624 31.04 -12.83 12.62
C PHE A 624 31.34 -12.01 13.88
N ILE A 625 30.41 -12.00 14.84
CA ILE A 625 30.58 -11.32 16.14
C ILE A 625 30.92 -12.39 17.18
N ALA A 626 32.04 -12.23 17.89
CA ALA A 626 32.45 -13.17 18.93
C ALA A 626 31.38 -13.29 20.03
N PRO A 627 31.11 -14.51 20.55
CA PRO A 627 30.18 -14.70 21.66
C PRO A 627 30.50 -13.78 22.85
N ARG A 628 29.47 -13.32 23.56
CA ARG A 628 29.66 -12.45 24.74
C ARG A 628 30.19 -13.20 25.97
N ARG A 629 30.09 -14.53 25.98
CA ARG A 629 30.57 -15.36 27.08
C ARG A 629 32.00 -15.80 26.78
N PRO A 630 32.99 -15.46 27.63
CA PRO A 630 34.35 -15.98 27.50
C PRO A 630 34.39 -17.50 27.47
N GLY A 631 35.33 -18.06 26.73
CA GLY A 631 35.46 -19.51 26.55
C GLY A 631 36.02 -19.91 25.18
N ARG A 632 36.20 -21.22 25.01
CA ARG A 632 36.60 -21.84 23.75
C ARG A 632 35.38 -22.24 22.94
N TYR A 633 35.40 -21.91 21.66
CA TYR A 633 34.39 -22.27 20.67
C TYR A 633 35.06 -22.81 19.41
N THR A 634 34.31 -23.51 18.58
CA THR A 634 34.73 -23.88 17.22
C THR A 634 33.80 -23.20 16.23
N VAL A 635 34.38 -22.52 15.24
CA VAL A 635 33.64 -21.92 14.12
C VAL A 635 33.80 -22.82 12.91
N GLU A 636 32.70 -23.33 12.41
CA GLU A 636 32.62 -24.14 11.19
C GLU A 636 32.12 -23.27 10.04
N ILE A 637 32.95 -23.14 9.00
CA ILE A 637 32.71 -22.32 7.82
C ILE A 637 32.26 -23.21 6.67
N ASP A 638 31.13 -22.87 6.07
CA ASP A 638 30.58 -23.54 4.90
C ASP A 638 30.02 -22.50 3.92
N LEU A 639 29.87 -22.87 2.64
CA LEU A 639 29.05 -22.08 1.74
C LEU A 639 27.59 -22.49 1.87
N VAL A 640 26.70 -21.52 1.69
CA VAL A 640 25.27 -21.76 1.67
C VAL A 640 24.66 -21.08 0.46
N GLN A 641 23.85 -21.82 -0.28
CA GLN A 641 22.92 -21.21 -1.19
C GLN A 641 21.63 -20.90 -0.42
N GLU A 642 21.36 -19.62 -0.19
CA GLU A 642 20.24 -19.17 0.64
C GLU A 642 18.91 -19.73 0.14
N ASN A 643 18.09 -20.28 1.04
CA ASN A 643 16.83 -20.98 0.76
C ASN A 643 16.94 -22.26 -0.11
N VAL A 644 18.15 -22.82 -0.29
CA VAL A 644 18.37 -24.11 -0.98
C VAL A 644 19.02 -25.13 -0.07
N ALA A 645 20.32 -24.98 0.18
CA ALA A 645 21.12 -25.93 0.96
C ALA A 645 22.46 -25.33 1.34
N TRP A 646 23.00 -25.86 2.44
CA TRP A 646 24.42 -25.77 2.76
C TRP A 646 25.21 -26.69 1.83
N PHE A 647 26.43 -26.31 1.45
CA PHE A 647 27.24 -27.10 0.54
C PHE A 647 27.67 -28.42 1.19
N ALA A 648 27.85 -28.45 2.52
CA ALA A 648 28.10 -29.67 3.27
C ALA A 648 26.95 -30.70 3.17
N GLN A 649 25.70 -30.24 3.08
CA GLN A 649 24.53 -31.13 2.88
C GLN A 649 24.53 -31.76 1.49
N LYS A 650 25.33 -31.22 0.56
CA LYS A 650 25.55 -31.72 -0.79
C LYS A 650 26.93 -32.38 -0.96
N GLY A 651 27.63 -32.66 0.15
CA GLY A 651 28.88 -33.42 0.18
C GLY A 651 30.17 -32.60 0.12
N ALA A 652 30.10 -31.27 0.18
CA ALA A 652 31.30 -30.45 0.34
C ALA A 652 31.89 -30.59 1.75
N LYS A 653 33.18 -30.34 1.89
CA LYS A 653 33.84 -30.27 3.21
C LYS A 653 33.80 -28.84 3.74
N THR A 654 33.52 -28.70 5.03
CA THR A 654 33.59 -27.42 5.74
C THR A 654 35.02 -27.13 6.20
N ALA A 655 35.31 -25.86 6.47
CA ALA A 655 36.55 -25.45 7.11
C ALA A 655 36.30 -25.12 8.58
N THR A 656 37.21 -25.45 9.48
CA THR A 656 37.02 -25.22 10.93
C THR A 656 38.18 -24.43 11.52
N LEU A 657 37.88 -23.58 12.50
CA LEU A 657 38.87 -22.87 13.31
C LEU A 657 38.44 -22.78 14.78
N ASP A 658 39.41 -22.72 15.69
CA ASP A 658 39.16 -22.46 17.10
C ASP A 658 39.01 -20.95 17.35
N LEU A 659 37.95 -20.56 18.06
CA LEU A 659 37.72 -19.20 18.55
C LEU A 659 37.86 -19.17 20.07
N TYR A 660 38.81 -18.39 20.56
CA TYR A 660 39.02 -18.14 21.98
C TYR A 660 38.49 -16.75 22.34
N VAL A 661 37.41 -16.70 23.13
CA VAL A 661 36.87 -15.45 23.66
C VAL A 661 37.50 -15.20 25.02
N GLU A 662 38.30 -14.14 25.14
CA GLU A 662 39.04 -13.82 26.36
C GLU A 662 38.14 -13.12 27.40
N GLU A 663 38.49 -13.23 28.69
CA GLU A 663 37.86 -12.40 29.72
C GLU A 663 38.29 -10.95 29.49
N GLY A 664 37.33 -10.05 29.27
CA GLY A 664 37.62 -8.64 29.06
C GLY A 664 38.37 -8.07 30.26
N GLY A 665 39.67 -7.82 30.10
CA GLY A 665 40.49 -7.20 31.12
C GLY A 665 39.96 -5.81 31.43
N GLY A 666 39.34 -5.66 32.59
CA GLY A 666 39.10 -4.35 33.18
C GLY A 666 40.45 -3.69 33.40
N ARG A 667 40.79 -2.67 32.60
CA ARG A 667 41.81 -1.71 33.00
C ARG A 667 41.22 -0.93 34.17
N SER A 668 41.70 -1.26 35.37
CA SER A 668 41.59 -0.50 36.61
C SER A 668 42.05 0.94 36.43
#